data_AF-A0A6J8BC82-F1
#
_entry.id   AF-A0A6J8BC82-F1
#
_cell.length_a   1.000
_cell.length_b   1.000
_cell.length_c   1.000
_cell.angle_alpha   90.00
_cell.angle_beta   90.00
_cell.angle_gamma   90.00
#
_symmetry.space_group_name_H-M   'P 1'
#
loop_
_entity.id
_entity.type
_entity.pdbx_description
1 polymer ?
#
loop_
_entity_poly.entity_id
_entity_poly.type
_entity_poly.pdbx_seq_one_letter_code
_entity_poly.pdbx_strand_id
1 'polypeptide(L)'
;MCPVNPGYSENVTKVRNAILDLTPKRDAYHTVTNTIARIKDLWEGILADDFVFSFRNSLELKAYNNTERKCRSLTWELEKLVFEFIRSDTERRLVNCKHLKDLDGVIVLVIKELTIQVNSQVTSMFNDLDVFINGNTLKEVMIQWTPNKKIRFKIQSEELLAEAKGDIYKRKEEIRFEITRISEQTKHEMEINEMARQLAIEMKGISPTETVLKQKFDEKWNTWMVKFATTDDRGDVSIKDQIQSMLCNEIASAAAFVAKTNKFDEKHYEVMKILEGSIPFNWILDECISIKGCLIWKKDTMDNCKKQAFRKTNAILRKIDTKLLEHYAQDKRFNMSYVAEIVQLINEDIDDHNRDKDKYTFTLISPYRAMMLAHVVRYAAVVFTRLNDAYNRKHSLKAQMHSYKGTAWALFENLVQSKTEDFIALRFFREAITKIVIDHVSGLIPFDAQESIVSLFANGKFSLIKDILKHIAQTECFENIKPYIEDPCAFAEDWIFKLTNKKLFENESDGNNVFTKLAKYRISKIFSQLFESVLQATQEIEFKISTWIDTFVKHSNDSKGLPLSIAAFTHVKNRNVIDLKNFVSMLKEQLSEMENDVLDRFREQTANTFKWKTHPVISIMNKIWGCSAVCMFCKEPCMNTDKDHVKDGHPHKCLQHRPEGVGGMMRVKNEKLVEDFCNHSVDSDASYQNVRGKSGQYKDYKKDFPDWEIAPNSDVSKYWIWFFCKFKKQLREMHYAELPDVPVNWDSISMHEAIYSLG
;
A
#
# COMPACT_ATOMS: atom_id res chain seq x y z
N MET A 1 -38.30 66.92 -6.66
CA MET A 1 -37.12 66.12 -6.29
C MET A 1 -36.48 66.80 -5.08
N CYS A 2 -36.24 66.06 -3.99
CA CYS A 2 -35.58 66.63 -2.80
C CYS A 2 -34.16 67.08 -3.20
N PRO A 3 -33.70 68.29 -2.82
CA PRO A 3 -32.36 68.74 -3.18
C PRO A 3 -31.31 67.83 -2.54
N VAL A 4 -30.27 67.49 -3.31
CA VAL A 4 -29.18 66.61 -2.86
C VAL A 4 -28.55 67.21 -1.61
N ASN A 5 -28.35 66.38 -0.57
CA ASN A 5 -27.73 66.80 0.68
C ASN A 5 -26.40 67.53 0.37
N PRO A 6 -26.27 68.83 0.71
CA PRO A 6 -25.09 69.63 0.36
C PRO A 6 -23.79 69.02 0.90
N GLY A 7 -23.83 68.45 2.11
CA GLY A 7 -22.67 67.81 2.72
C GLY A 7 -22.26 66.51 2.01
N TYR A 8 -23.22 65.77 1.45
CA TYR A 8 -22.91 64.59 0.63
C TYR A 8 -22.25 65.00 -0.68
N SER A 9 -22.79 66.01 -1.36
CA SER A 9 -22.23 66.54 -2.61
C SER A 9 -20.80 67.07 -2.41
N GLU A 10 -20.57 67.79 -1.32
CA GLU A 10 -19.25 68.34 -1.01
C GLU A 10 -18.22 67.23 -0.71
N ASN A 11 -18.61 66.21 0.07
CA ASN A 11 -17.71 65.09 0.38
C ASN A 11 -17.42 64.21 -0.84
N VAL A 12 -18.42 63.93 -1.68
CA VAL A 12 -18.20 63.22 -2.96
C VAL A 12 -17.26 64.01 -3.86
N THR A 13 -17.38 65.34 -3.89
CA THR A 13 -16.49 66.19 -4.66
C THR A 13 -15.05 66.15 -4.13
N LYS A 14 -14.87 66.17 -2.81
CA LYS A 14 -13.55 66.02 -2.16
C LYS A 14 -12.90 64.68 -2.50
N VAL A 15 -13.64 63.56 -2.43
CA VAL A 15 -13.13 62.24 -2.80
C VAL A 15 -12.79 62.17 -4.29
N ARG A 16 -13.66 62.69 -5.16
CA ARG A 16 -13.41 62.74 -6.61
C ARG A 16 -12.11 63.47 -6.93
N ASN A 17 -11.90 64.64 -6.34
CA ASN A 17 -10.71 65.45 -6.59
C ASN A 17 -9.45 64.76 -6.04
N ALA A 18 -9.53 64.14 -4.86
CA ALA A 18 -8.41 63.37 -4.31
C ALA A 18 -8.03 62.18 -5.21
N ILE A 19 -9.01 61.46 -5.79
CA ILE A 19 -8.74 60.37 -6.74
C ILE A 19 -8.08 60.88 -8.02
N LEU A 20 -8.56 62.01 -8.56
CA LEU A 20 -8.00 62.61 -9.77
C LEU A 20 -6.57 63.14 -9.54
N ASP A 21 -6.29 63.71 -8.38
CA ASP A 21 -4.95 64.21 -8.01
C ASP A 21 -3.94 63.08 -7.74
N LEU A 22 -4.41 61.91 -7.29
CA LEU A 22 -3.59 60.70 -7.13
C LEU A 22 -3.24 60.03 -8.47
N THR A 23 -3.88 60.43 -9.57
CA THR A 23 -3.62 59.84 -10.89
C THR A 23 -2.37 60.50 -11.49
N PRO A 24 -1.27 59.77 -11.74
CA PRO A 24 -0.06 60.37 -12.27
C PRO A 24 -0.31 60.97 -13.66
N LYS A 25 0.08 62.25 -13.88
CA LYS A 25 0.09 62.89 -15.20
C LYS A 25 1.26 62.37 -16.07
N ARG A 26 1.35 61.05 -16.25
CA ARG A 26 2.29 60.42 -17.19
C ARG A 26 1.52 59.96 -18.42
N ASP A 27 2.17 60.02 -19.58
CA ASP A 27 1.63 59.42 -20.80
C ASP A 27 1.34 57.93 -20.54
N ALA A 28 0.15 57.48 -20.93
CA ALA A 28 -0.28 56.11 -20.71
C ALA A 28 0.66 55.15 -21.45
N TYR A 29 1.36 54.27 -20.73
CA TYR A 29 2.26 53.25 -21.30
C TYR A 29 1.57 52.31 -22.30
N HIS A 30 0.24 52.21 -22.23
CA HIS A 30 -0.58 51.37 -23.11
C HIS A 30 -1.83 52.12 -23.56
N THR A 31 -2.19 51.96 -24.82
CA THR A 31 -3.51 52.37 -25.33
C THR A 31 -4.60 51.47 -24.77
N VAL A 32 -5.86 51.91 -24.84
CA VAL A 32 -7.03 51.07 -24.49
C VAL A 32 -7.02 49.76 -25.30
N THR A 33 -6.65 49.84 -26.58
CA THR A 33 -6.52 48.66 -27.44
C THR A 33 -5.43 47.70 -26.96
N ASN A 34 -4.27 48.20 -26.53
CA ASN A 34 -3.21 47.37 -25.95
C ASN A 34 -3.64 46.76 -24.62
N THR A 35 -4.43 47.49 -23.82
CA THR A 35 -4.97 46.97 -22.56
C THR A 35 -5.98 45.85 -22.82
N ILE A 36 -6.88 46.01 -23.79
CA ILE A 36 -7.82 44.96 -24.20
C ILE A 36 -7.08 43.74 -24.75
N ALA A 37 -6.07 43.95 -25.59
CA ALA A 37 -5.24 42.87 -26.10
C ALA A 37 -4.54 42.12 -24.96
N ARG A 38 -3.99 42.82 -23.97
CA ARG A 38 -3.35 42.20 -22.81
C ARG A 38 -4.34 41.48 -21.89
N ILE A 39 -5.55 42.01 -21.72
CA ILE A 39 -6.62 41.30 -21.00
C ILE A 39 -7.02 40.03 -21.75
N LYS A 40 -7.04 40.08 -23.09
CA LYS A 40 -7.35 38.92 -23.92
C LYS A 40 -6.21 37.88 -23.91
N ASP A 41 -4.95 38.31 -24.02
CA ASP A 41 -3.78 37.44 -23.89
C ASP A 41 -3.72 36.81 -22.49
N LEU A 42 -4.04 37.59 -21.45
CA LEU A 42 -4.16 37.10 -20.07
C LEU A 42 -5.29 36.07 -19.96
N TRP A 43 -6.46 36.35 -20.55
CA TRP A 43 -7.61 35.44 -20.56
C TRP A 43 -7.33 34.13 -21.33
N GLU A 44 -6.65 34.22 -22.47
CA GLU A 44 -6.24 33.04 -23.25
C GLU A 44 -5.14 32.26 -22.53
N GLY A 45 -4.22 32.93 -21.84
CA GLY A 45 -3.25 32.29 -20.94
C GLY A 45 -3.90 31.61 -19.74
N ILE A 46 -4.91 32.25 -19.14
CA ILE A 46 -5.73 31.69 -18.05
C ILE A 46 -6.50 30.45 -18.53
N LEU A 47 -6.93 30.40 -19.79
CA LEU A 47 -7.63 29.23 -20.34
C LEU A 47 -6.67 28.10 -20.78
N ALA A 48 -5.43 28.44 -21.12
CA ALA A 48 -4.42 27.48 -21.58
C ALA A 48 -3.66 26.82 -20.42
N ASP A 49 -3.40 27.55 -19.35
CA ASP A 49 -2.94 26.96 -18.09
C ASP A 49 -4.18 26.48 -17.33
N ASP A 50 -4.27 25.18 -16.98
CA ASP A 50 -5.33 24.63 -16.12
C ASP A 50 -5.37 25.39 -14.77
N PHE A 51 -6.13 26.49 -14.73
CA PHE A 51 -6.01 27.63 -13.82
C PHE A 51 -6.66 27.36 -12.46
N VAL A 52 -6.38 26.22 -11.87
CA VAL A 52 -6.83 25.93 -10.50
C VAL A 52 -5.97 26.68 -9.47
N PHE A 53 -4.82 27.24 -9.86
CA PHE A 53 -3.76 27.60 -8.90
C PHE A 53 -3.48 29.08 -8.62
N SER A 54 -4.01 30.03 -9.40
CA SER A 54 -3.74 31.45 -9.09
C SER A 54 -4.96 32.30 -8.71
N PHE A 55 -6.17 31.73 -8.74
CA PHE A 55 -7.31 32.39 -8.11
C PHE A 55 -7.61 31.81 -6.72
N ARG A 56 -7.72 32.72 -5.75
CA ARG A 56 -8.68 32.61 -4.64
C ARG A 56 -10.15 32.53 -5.15
N ASN A 57 -10.41 31.89 -6.30
CA ASN A 57 -11.76 31.65 -6.80
C ASN A 57 -12.34 30.51 -5.95
N SER A 58 -12.95 30.91 -4.85
CA SER A 58 -13.67 30.01 -3.95
C SER A 58 -14.68 29.12 -4.68
N LEU A 59 -15.21 29.54 -5.83
CA LEU A 59 -16.19 28.79 -6.62
C LEU A 59 -15.56 27.70 -7.51
N GLU A 60 -14.47 27.99 -8.22
CA GLU A 60 -13.76 26.98 -9.05
C GLU A 60 -13.09 25.92 -8.19
N LEU A 61 -12.41 26.34 -7.13
CA LEU A 61 -11.81 25.41 -6.17
C LEU A 61 -12.90 24.55 -5.49
N LYS A 62 -14.05 25.14 -5.16
CA LYS A 62 -15.19 24.39 -4.61
C LYS A 62 -15.81 23.45 -5.63
N ALA A 63 -15.92 23.85 -6.89
CA ALA A 63 -16.40 22.99 -7.98
C ALA A 63 -15.46 21.80 -8.18
N TYR A 64 -14.15 22.04 -8.27
CA TYR A 64 -13.14 21.00 -8.39
C TYR A 64 -13.20 20.03 -7.20
N ASN A 65 -13.18 20.55 -5.97
CA ASN A 65 -13.23 19.73 -4.75
C ASN A 65 -14.54 18.93 -4.63
N ASN A 66 -15.66 19.44 -5.15
CA ASN A 66 -16.92 18.70 -5.20
C ASN A 66 -16.85 17.55 -6.21
N THR A 67 -16.36 17.81 -7.43
CA THR A 67 -16.17 16.80 -8.48
C THR A 67 -15.19 15.72 -8.02
N GLU A 68 -14.04 16.10 -7.48
CA GLU A 68 -13.02 15.19 -6.97
C GLU A 68 -13.58 14.29 -5.85
N ARG A 69 -14.38 14.83 -4.92
CA ARG A 69 -15.03 14.04 -3.87
C ARG A 69 -16.02 13.02 -4.42
N LYS A 70 -16.90 13.43 -5.36
CA LYS A 70 -17.83 12.49 -6.01
C LYS A 70 -17.05 11.42 -6.76
N CYS A 71 -15.99 11.82 -7.46
CA CYS A 71 -15.13 10.91 -8.18
C CYS A 71 -14.51 9.84 -7.27
N ARG A 72 -13.88 10.25 -6.16
CA ARG A 72 -13.30 9.31 -5.18
C ARG A 72 -14.32 8.35 -4.59
N SER A 73 -15.54 8.84 -4.32
CA SER A 73 -16.64 7.98 -3.85
C SER A 73 -16.97 6.88 -4.85
N LEU A 74 -17.08 7.22 -6.14
CA LEU A 74 -17.38 6.24 -7.18
C LEU A 74 -16.23 5.24 -7.36
N THR A 75 -14.97 5.70 -7.37
CA THR A 75 -13.79 4.81 -7.41
C THR A 75 -13.80 3.81 -6.25
N TRP A 76 -14.10 4.29 -5.04
CA TRP A 76 -14.19 3.43 -3.87
C TRP A 76 -15.29 2.37 -4.00
N GLU A 77 -16.47 2.74 -4.51
CA GLU A 77 -17.57 1.80 -4.75
C GLU A 77 -17.16 0.69 -5.74
N LEU A 78 -16.41 1.03 -6.78
CA LEU A 78 -15.89 0.05 -7.74
C LEU A 78 -14.86 -0.89 -7.10
N GLU A 79 -13.89 -0.34 -6.37
CA GLU A 79 -12.88 -1.13 -5.65
C GLU A 79 -13.51 -2.08 -4.64
N LYS A 80 -14.54 -1.61 -3.92
CA LYS A 80 -15.31 -2.41 -2.97
C LYS A 80 -16.06 -3.55 -3.66
N LEU A 81 -16.67 -3.29 -4.81
CA LEU A 81 -17.33 -4.32 -5.61
C LEU A 81 -16.32 -5.41 -6.01
N VAL A 82 -15.17 -5.03 -6.56
CA VAL A 82 -14.12 -5.97 -6.98
C VAL A 82 -13.59 -6.76 -5.77
N PHE A 83 -13.31 -6.08 -4.67
CA PHE A 83 -12.81 -6.71 -3.44
C PHE A 83 -13.80 -7.75 -2.88
N GLU A 84 -15.08 -7.37 -2.71
CA GLU A 84 -16.11 -8.28 -2.21
C GLU A 84 -16.35 -9.45 -3.19
N PHE A 85 -16.29 -9.22 -4.50
CA PHE A 85 -16.39 -10.28 -5.50
C PHE A 85 -15.24 -11.30 -5.39
N ILE A 86 -14.01 -10.84 -5.17
CA ILE A 86 -12.85 -11.74 -4.98
C ILE A 86 -12.98 -12.48 -3.64
N ARG A 87 -13.26 -11.77 -2.55
CA ARG A 87 -13.26 -12.35 -1.19
C ARG A 87 -14.47 -13.24 -0.91
N SER A 88 -15.59 -13.03 -1.58
CA SER A 88 -16.81 -13.82 -1.42
C SER A 88 -17.06 -14.73 -2.62
N ASP A 89 -17.39 -14.16 -3.79
CA ASP A 89 -17.88 -14.94 -4.93
C ASP A 89 -16.80 -15.86 -5.53
N THR A 90 -15.58 -15.36 -5.68
CA THR A 90 -14.45 -16.12 -6.21
C THR A 90 -13.99 -17.18 -5.22
N GLU A 91 -13.68 -16.77 -3.99
CA GLU A 91 -13.16 -17.67 -2.95
C GLU A 91 -14.09 -18.88 -2.75
N ARG A 92 -15.39 -18.65 -2.62
CA ARG A 92 -16.40 -19.72 -2.50
C ARG A 92 -16.34 -20.72 -3.65
N ARG A 93 -16.22 -20.26 -4.89
CA ARG A 93 -16.21 -21.17 -6.06
C ARG A 93 -14.92 -21.97 -6.09
N LEU A 94 -13.80 -21.37 -5.73
CA LEU A 94 -12.50 -22.03 -5.71
C LEU A 94 -12.38 -23.07 -4.57
N VAL A 95 -12.79 -22.75 -3.34
CA VAL A 95 -12.70 -23.70 -2.20
C VAL A 95 -13.63 -24.91 -2.35
N ASN A 96 -14.62 -24.84 -3.26
CA ASN A 96 -15.52 -25.94 -3.57
C ASN A 96 -15.07 -26.78 -4.78
N CYS A 97 -13.96 -26.43 -5.44
CA CYS A 97 -13.36 -27.29 -6.46
C CYS A 97 -12.84 -28.58 -5.82
N LYS A 98 -13.32 -29.74 -6.31
CA LYS A 98 -12.92 -31.05 -5.78
C LYS A 98 -11.71 -31.62 -6.51
N HIS A 99 -11.54 -31.26 -7.78
CA HIS A 99 -10.45 -31.75 -8.61
C HIS A 99 -9.71 -30.59 -9.27
N LEU A 100 -8.41 -30.79 -9.51
CA LEU A 100 -7.57 -29.79 -10.18
C LEU A 100 -8.10 -29.37 -11.55
N LYS A 101 -8.74 -30.30 -12.27
CA LYS A 101 -9.37 -30.05 -13.58
C LYS A 101 -10.55 -29.07 -13.55
N ASP A 102 -11.18 -28.89 -12.38
CA ASP A 102 -12.35 -28.02 -12.23
C ASP A 102 -11.93 -26.54 -12.12
N LEU A 103 -10.69 -26.28 -11.68
CA LEU A 103 -10.18 -24.93 -11.40
C LEU A 103 -10.15 -24.05 -12.65
N ASP A 104 -9.70 -24.58 -13.79
CA ASP A 104 -9.59 -23.81 -15.03
C ASP A 104 -10.97 -23.31 -15.50
N GLY A 105 -11.97 -24.19 -15.48
CA GLY A 105 -13.35 -23.83 -15.86
C GLY A 105 -13.95 -22.77 -14.94
N VAL A 106 -13.74 -22.90 -13.63
CA VAL A 106 -14.23 -21.94 -12.64
C VAL A 106 -13.59 -20.57 -12.83
N ILE A 107 -12.27 -20.51 -13.05
CA ILE A 107 -11.55 -19.25 -13.23
C ILE A 107 -12.03 -18.51 -14.47
N VAL A 108 -12.24 -19.21 -15.59
CA VAL A 108 -12.78 -18.61 -16.82
C VAL A 108 -14.15 -17.97 -16.56
N LEU A 109 -15.04 -18.67 -15.86
CA LEU A 109 -16.37 -18.16 -15.52
C LEU A 109 -16.32 -16.96 -14.57
N VAL A 110 -15.51 -17.04 -13.51
CA VAL A 110 -15.33 -15.97 -12.52
C VAL A 110 -14.77 -14.71 -13.18
N ILE A 111 -13.74 -14.83 -14.01
CA ILE A 111 -13.13 -13.69 -14.71
C ILE A 111 -14.14 -13.04 -15.67
N LYS A 112 -14.91 -13.86 -16.40
CA LYS A 112 -15.96 -13.35 -17.30
C LYS A 112 -17.02 -12.57 -16.53
N GLU A 113 -17.50 -13.10 -15.42
CA GLU A 113 -18.52 -12.46 -14.59
C GLU A 113 -18.00 -11.17 -13.95
N LEU A 114 -16.79 -11.18 -13.38
CA LEU A 114 -16.14 -9.98 -12.85
C LEU A 114 -16.05 -8.89 -13.91
N THR A 115 -15.61 -9.26 -15.12
CA THR A 115 -15.49 -8.31 -16.24
C THR A 115 -16.84 -7.68 -16.58
N ILE A 116 -17.92 -8.47 -16.60
CA ILE A 116 -19.27 -7.96 -16.85
C ILE A 116 -19.71 -7.02 -15.73
N GLN A 117 -19.53 -7.41 -14.46
CA GLN A 117 -19.94 -6.60 -13.31
C GLN A 117 -19.18 -5.26 -13.23
N VAL A 118 -17.86 -5.28 -13.44
CA VAL A 118 -17.02 -4.08 -13.50
C VAL A 118 -17.49 -3.15 -14.62
N ASN A 119 -17.68 -3.67 -15.83
CA ASN A 119 -18.14 -2.86 -16.96
C ASN A 119 -19.54 -2.25 -16.72
N SER A 120 -20.46 -3.00 -16.11
CA SER A 120 -21.78 -2.48 -15.76
C SER A 120 -21.70 -1.41 -14.67
N GLN A 121 -20.84 -1.61 -13.67
CA GLN A 121 -20.67 -0.64 -12.58
C GLN A 121 -20.06 0.66 -13.10
N VAL A 122 -19.04 0.59 -13.95
CA VAL A 122 -18.42 1.78 -14.59
C VAL A 122 -19.45 2.56 -15.40
N THR A 123 -20.32 1.86 -16.15
CA THR A 123 -21.41 2.51 -16.90
C THR A 123 -22.39 3.22 -15.95
N SER A 124 -22.78 2.59 -14.84
CA SER A 124 -23.63 3.21 -13.82
C SER A 124 -22.96 4.44 -13.19
N MET A 125 -21.67 4.34 -12.83
CA MET A 125 -20.90 5.43 -12.25
C MET A 125 -20.82 6.65 -13.18
N PHE A 126 -20.70 6.44 -14.50
CA PHE A 126 -20.72 7.54 -15.47
C PHE A 126 -22.06 8.26 -15.47
N ASN A 127 -23.17 7.53 -15.40
CA ASN A 127 -24.50 8.12 -15.28
C ASN A 127 -24.65 8.88 -13.95
N ASP A 128 -24.19 8.32 -12.84
CA ASP A 128 -24.24 8.97 -11.53
C ASP A 128 -23.42 10.25 -11.47
N LEU A 129 -22.28 10.28 -12.16
CA LEU A 129 -21.46 11.48 -12.29
C LEU A 129 -22.19 12.55 -13.12
N ASP A 130 -22.82 12.17 -14.23
CA ASP A 130 -23.59 13.11 -15.06
C ASP A 130 -24.79 13.69 -14.31
N VAL A 131 -25.54 12.85 -13.59
CA VAL A 131 -26.66 13.30 -12.75
C VAL A 131 -26.17 14.27 -11.66
N PHE A 132 -25.07 13.93 -10.99
CA PHE A 132 -24.47 14.79 -9.95
C PHE A 132 -24.07 16.16 -10.49
N ILE A 133 -23.42 16.20 -11.65
CA ILE A 133 -22.95 17.45 -12.27
C ILE A 133 -24.14 18.29 -12.75
N ASN A 134 -25.10 17.68 -13.45
CA ASN A 134 -26.26 18.39 -13.98
C ASN A 134 -27.16 18.97 -12.89
N GLY A 135 -27.23 18.31 -11.72
CA GLY A 135 -27.95 18.80 -10.54
C GLY A 135 -27.17 19.82 -9.69
N ASN A 136 -25.90 20.12 -10.00
CA ASN A 136 -25.08 21.00 -9.16
C ASN A 136 -25.24 22.48 -9.54
N THR A 137 -25.26 23.37 -8.53
CA THR A 137 -25.29 24.82 -8.74
C THR A 137 -24.05 25.36 -9.47
N LEU A 138 -22.94 24.60 -9.46
CA LEU A 138 -21.67 24.95 -10.10
C LEU A 138 -21.43 24.20 -11.43
N LYS A 139 -22.48 23.65 -12.06
CA LYS A 139 -22.37 22.81 -13.26
C LYS A 139 -21.50 23.41 -14.37
N GLU A 140 -21.64 24.73 -14.62
CA GLU A 140 -20.95 25.43 -15.71
C GLU A 140 -19.44 25.37 -15.55
N VAL A 141 -18.96 25.36 -14.31
CA VAL A 141 -17.54 25.22 -13.96
C VAL A 141 -17.11 23.76 -13.90
N MET A 142 -17.99 22.85 -13.48
CA MET A 142 -17.67 21.42 -13.35
C MET A 142 -17.52 20.70 -14.69
N ILE A 143 -18.32 21.09 -15.69
CA ILE A 143 -18.41 20.41 -16.99
C ILE A 143 -17.05 20.33 -17.70
N GLN A 144 -16.16 21.30 -17.50
CA GLN A 144 -14.85 21.33 -18.15
C GLN A 144 -13.96 20.13 -17.78
N TRP A 145 -14.09 19.55 -16.58
CA TRP A 145 -13.26 18.42 -16.14
C TRP A 145 -13.88 17.04 -16.43
N THR A 146 -15.18 16.99 -16.76
CA THR A 146 -15.93 15.74 -16.88
C THR A 146 -15.34 14.76 -17.91
N PRO A 147 -14.98 15.18 -19.15
CA PRO A 147 -14.46 14.25 -20.15
C PRO A 147 -13.17 13.56 -19.69
N ASN A 148 -12.21 14.34 -19.18
CA ASN A 148 -10.92 13.83 -18.71
C ASN A 148 -11.09 12.91 -17.49
N LYS A 149 -12.00 13.27 -16.55
CA LYS A 149 -12.31 12.40 -15.40
C LYS A 149 -12.91 11.07 -15.83
N LYS A 150 -13.82 11.05 -16.82
CA LYS A 150 -14.40 9.80 -17.35
C LYS A 150 -13.37 8.92 -18.06
N ILE A 151 -12.49 9.51 -18.87
CA ILE A 151 -11.40 8.77 -19.53
C ILE A 151 -10.50 8.13 -18.48
N ARG A 152 -10.06 8.92 -17.49
CA ARG A 152 -9.20 8.43 -16.42
C ARG A 152 -9.84 7.32 -15.60
N PHE A 153 -11.13 7.43 -15.30
CA PHE A 153 -11.88 6.36 -14.65
C PHE A 153 -11.96 5.09 -15.45
N LYS A 154 -12.10 5.19 -16.76
CA LYS A 154 -12.09 4.01 -17.63
C LYS A 154 -10.74 3.30 -17.55
N ILE A 155 -9.64 4.03 -17.68
CA ILE A 155 -8.28 3.48 -17.57
C ILE A 155 -8.08 2.82 -16.20
N GLN A 156 -8.40 3.53 -15.11
CA GLN A 156 -8.28 2.99 -13.76
C GLN A 156 -9.13 1.73 -13.55
N SER A 157 -10.32 1.65 -14.15
CA SER A 157 -11.18 0.46 -14.07
C SER A 157 -10.59 -0.73 -14.82
N GLU A 158 -9.92 -0.49 -15.95
CA GLU A 158 -9.25 -1.51 -16.73
C GLU A 158 -8.00 -2.04 -16.01
N GLU A 159 -7.23 -1.16 -15.37
CA GLU A 159 -6.08 -1.51 -14.52
C GLU A 159 -6.52 -2.32 -13.30
N LEU A 160 -7.54 -1.85 -12.57
CA LEU A 160 -8.11 -2.58 -11.43
C LEU A 160 -8.61 -3.97 -11.84
N LEU A 161 -9.23 -4.09 -13.01
CA LEU A 161 -9.68 -5.37 -13.54
C LEU A 161 -8.49 -6.29 -13.91
N ALA A 162 -7.40 -5.74 -14.45
CA ALA A 162 -6.20 -6.50 -14.76
C ALA A 162 -5.50 -7.01 -13.48
N GLU A 163 -5.37 -6.15 -12.46
CA GLU A 163 -4.84 -6.52 -11.14
C GLU A 163 -5.69 -7.62 -10.50
N ALA A 164 -7.02 -7.43 -10.47
CA ALA A 164 -7.96 -8.41 -9.95
C ALA A 164 -7.87 -9.77 -10.65
N LYS A 165 -7.70 -9.79 -11.97
CA LYS A 165 -7.47 -11.04 -12.72
C LYS A 165 -6.17 -11.72 -12.27
N GLY A 166 -5.10 -10.95 -12.10
CA GLY A 166 -3.83 -11.44 -11.56
C GLY A 166 -3.99 -12.09 -10.18
N ASP A 167 -4.69 -11.42 -9.27
CA ASP A 167 -4.98 -11.94 -7.93
C ASP A 167 -5.82 -13.22 -7.95
N ILE A 168 -6.81 -13.30 -8.84
CA ILE A 168 -7.63 -14.51 -9.03
C ILE A 168 -6.77 -15.69 -9.49
N TYR A 169 -5.85 -15.46 -10.44
CA TYR A 169 -4.91 -16.51 -10.87
C TYR A 169 -3.92 -16.91 -9.77
N LYS A 170 -3.43 -15.94 -8.99
CA LYS A 170 -2.58 -16.24 -7.83
C LYS A 170 -3.32 -17.10 -6.82
N ARG A 171 -4.58 -16.77 -6.51
CA ARG A 171 -5.42 -17.55 -5.59
C ARG A 171 -5.74 -18.94 -6.12
N LYS A 172 -5.93 -19.10 -7.43
CA LYS A 172 -6.08 -20.42 -8.07
C LYS A 172 -4.90 -21.34 -7.77
N GLU A 173 -3.68 -20.85 -7.95
CA GLU A 173 -2.49 -21.68 -7.69
C GLU A 173 -2.38 -22.03 -6.21
N GLU A 174 -2.72 -21.11 -5.30
CA GLU A 174 -2.80 -21.40 -3.85
C GLU A 174 -3.81 -22.52 -3.54
N ILE A 175 -5.03 -22.43 -4.07
CA ILE A 175 -6.07 -23.46 -3.90
C ILE A 175 -5.64 -24.80 -4.50
N ARG A 176 -4.94 -24.78 -5.65
CA ARG A 176 -4.37 -25.99 -6.25
C ARG A 176 -3.42 -26.70 -5.28
N PHE A 177 -2.52 -25.96 -4.62
CA PHE A 177 -1.65 -26.52 -3.59
C PHE A 177 -2.44 -27.00 -2.37
N GLU A 178 -3.45 -26.24 -1.93
CA GLU A 178 -4.30 -26.61 -0.81
C GLU A 178 -5.08 -27.90 -1.07
N ILE A 179 -5.67 -28.09 -2.25
CA ILE A 179 -6.43 -29.30 -2.62
C ILE A 179 -5.54 -30.55 -2.52
N THR A 180 -4.34 -30.50 -3.11
CA THR A 180 -3.41 -31.64 -3.04
C THR A 180 -3.03 -31.94 -1.59
N ARG A 181 -2.69 -30.90 -0.81
CA ARG A 181 -2.24 -31.04 0.58
C ARG A 181 -3.34 -31.49 1.55
N ILE A 182 -4.53 -30.89 1.48
CA ILE A 182 -5.66 -31.21 2.37
C ILE A 182 -6.12 -32.65 2.16
N SER A 183 -6.03 -33.17 0.94
CA SER A 183 -6.38 -34.56 0.66
C SER A 183 -5.47 -35.55 1.39
N GLU A 184 -4.15 -35.31 1.39
CA GLU A 184 -3.17 -36.12 2.13
C GLU A 184 -3.31 -35.92 3.65
N GLN A 185 -3.45 -34.66 4.10
CA GLN A 185 -3.60 -34.33 5.53
C GLN A 185 -4.85 -34.99 6.13
N THR A 186 -6.01 -34.84 5.49
CA THR A 186 -7.29 -35.40 5.97
C THR A 186 -7.21 -36.92 6.12
N LYS A 187 -6.50 -37.59 5.20
CA LYS A 187 -6.29 -39.04 5.26
C LYS A 187 -5.51 -39.42 6.53
N HIS A 188 -4.43 -38.73 6.83
CA HIS A 188 -3.61 -39.00 8.02
C HIS A 188 -4.33 -38.61 9.32
N GLU A 189 -5.09 -37.52 9.33
CA GLU A 189 -5.93 -37.15 10.48
C GLU A 189 -7.00 -38.22 10.77
N MET A 190 -7.61 -38.79 9.73
CA MET A 190 -8.55 -39.91 9.88
C MET A 190 -7.87 -41.16 10.46
N GLU A 191 -6.68 -41.51 9.97
CA GLU A 191 -5.88 -42.62 10.52
C GLU A 191 -5.56 -42.39 12.00
N ILE A 192 -5.15 -41.17 12.40
CA ILE A 192 -4.90 -40.80 13.80
C ILE A 192 -6.18 -40.90 14.64
N ASN A 193 -7.32 -40.41 14.12
CA ASN A 193 -8.59 -40.48 14.82
C ASN A 193 -9.01 -41.94 15.10
N GLU A 194 -8.78 -42.85 14.15
CA GLU A 194 -9.07 -44.26 14.34
C GLU A 194 -8.16 -44.89 15.39
N MET A 195 -6.86 -44.59 15.36
CA MET A 195 -5.93 -45.04 16.40
C MET A 195 -6.29 -44.49 17.79
N ALA A 196 -6.73 -43.23 17.87
CA ALA A 196 -7.22 -42.61 19.10
C ALA A 196 -8.51 -43.27 19.61
N ARG A 197 -9.44 -43.65 18.71
CA ARG A 197 -10.65 -44.43 19.06
C ARG A 197 -10.28 -45.79 19.63
N GLN A 198 -9.35 -46.50 19.00
CA GLN A 198 -8.90 -47.81 19.46
C GLN A 198 -8.29 -47.73 20.86
N LEU A 199 -7.44 -46.73 21.10
CA LEU A 199 -6.86 -46.48 22.41
C LEU A 199 -7.93 -46.12 23.46
N ALA A 200 -8.97 -45.38 23.08
CA ALA A 200 -10.07 -45.04 23.99
C ALA A 200 -10.84 -46.30 24.43
N ILE A 201 -11.05 -47.26 23.52
CA ILE A 201 -11.68 -48.55 23.83
C ILE A 201 -10.82 -49.33 24.83
N GLU A 202 -9.50 -49.39 24.61
CA GLU A 202 -8.55 -50.04 25.54
C GLU A 202 -8.55 -49.42 26.94
N MET A 203 -8.85 -48.12 27.04
CA MET A 203 -8.82 -47.36 28.29
C MET A 203 -10.17 -47.27 28.98
N LYS A 204 -11.26 -47.69 28.32
CA LYS A 204 -12.61 -47.62 28.86
C LYS A 204 -12.76 -48.59 30.03
N GLY A 205 -13.22 -48.08 31.18
CA GLY A 205 -13.46 -48.90 32.38
C GLY A 205 -12.27 -49.06 33.33
N ILE A 206 -11.11 -48.44 33.05
CA ILE A 206 -9.90 -48.56 33.89
C ILE A 206 -9.86 -47.52 35.04
N SER A 207 -10.87 -46.64 35.19
CA SER A 207 -10.89 -45.48 36.12
C SER A 207 -9.54 -44.76 36.31
N PRO A 208 -8.79 -44.43 35.22
CA PRO A 208 -7.51 -43.74 35.35
C PRO A 208 -7.69 -42.24 35.64
N THR A 209 -6.76 -41.65 36.38
CA THR A 209 -6.64 -40.17 36.50
C THR A 209 -6.29 -39.54 35.15
N GLU A 210 -6.67 -38.27 34.92
CA GLU A 210 -6.36 -37.52 33.69
C GLU A 210 -4.86 -37.57 33.32
N THR A 211 -3.98 -37.48 34.32
CA THR A 211 -2.52 -37.57 34.14
C THR A 211 -2.08 -38.90 33.51
N VAL A 212 -2.69 -40.01 33.92
CA VAL A 212 -2.41 -41.36 33.40
C VAL A 212 -2.92 -41.51 31.96
N LEU A 213 -4.11 -40.96 31.68
CA LEU A 213 -4.64 -40.90 30.31
C LEU A 213 -3.71 -40.12 29.39
N LYS A 214 -3.22 -38.96 29.87
CA LYS A 214 -2.33 -38.09 29.11
C LYS A 214 -1.00 -38.76 28.80
N GLN A 215 -0.37 -39.36 29.81
CA GLN A 215 0.88 -40.08 29.64
C GLN A 215 0.76 -41.21 28.60
N LYS A 216 -0.29 -42.04 28.71
CA LYS A 216 -0.49 -43.16 27.79
C LYS A 216 -0.84 -42.72 26.37
N PHE A 217 -1.61 -41.63 26.22
CA PHE A 217 -1.82 -41.01 24.91
C PHE A 217 -0.52 -40.49 24.32
N ASP A 218 0.31 -39.80 25.11
CA ASP A 218 1.58 -39.24 24.64
C ASP A 218 2.57 -40.34 24.21
N GLU A 219 2.63 -41.47 24.93
CA GLU A 219 3.41 -42.65 24.55
C GLU A 219 2.96 -43.24 23.20
N LYS A 220 1.65 -43.43 23.02
CA LYS A 220 1.08 -43.91 21.76
C LYS A 220 1.25 -42.91 20.63
N TRP A 221 1.05 -41.62 20.90
CA TRP A 221 1.25 -40.52 19.96
C TRP A 221 2.67 -40.54 19.40
N ASN A 222 3.68 -40.63 20.27
CA ASN A 222 5.08 -40.68 19.83
C ASN A 222 5.34 -41.89 18.92
N THR A 223 4.72 -43.04 19.21
CA THR A 223 4.79 -44.24 18.36
C THR A 223 4.12 -44.01 17.00
N TRP A 224 2.96 -43.34 16.96
CA TRP A 224 2.26 -43.00 15.71
C TRP A 224 3.10 -42.04 14.86
N MET A 225 3.76 -41.06 15.48
CA MET A 225 4.58 -40.05 14.79
C MET A 225 5.81 -40.61 14.07
N VAL A 226 6.35 -41.76 14.49
CA VAL A 226 7.46 -42.44 13.80
C VAL A 226 7.08 -42.81 12.36
N LYS A 227 5.81 -43.19 12.11
CA LYS A 227 5.33 -43.55 10.76
C LYS A 227 5.32 -42.38 9.78
N PHE A 228 5.18 -41.15 10.29
CA PHE A 228 5.09 -39.93 9.47
C PHE A 228 6.45 -39.25 9.25
N ALA A 229 7.52 -39.73 9.91
CA ALA A 229 8.87 -39.17 9.81
C ALA A 229 9.59 -39.56 8.50
N THR A 230 9.19 -40.64 7.83
CA THR A 230 9.86 -41.18 6.62
C THR A 230 9.33 -40.61 5.31
N THR A 231 8.27 -39.81 5.33
CA THR A 231 7.59 -39.27 4.14
C THR A 231 7.94 -37.83 3.77
N ASP A 232 8.66 -37.10 4.63
CA ASP A 232 9.04 -35.69 4.42
C ASP A 232 10.26 -35.52 3.49
N ASP A 233 10.98 -36.59 3.16
CA ASP A 233 12.23 -36.57 2.38
C ASP A 233 12.04 -36.51 0.84
N ARG A 234 10.96 -35.85 0.37
CA ARG A 234 10.79 -35.59 -1.07
C ARG A 234 11.70 -34.43 -1.47
N GLY A 235 12.94 -34.79 -1.81
CA GLY A 235 14.04 -33.97 -2.35
C GLY A 235 13.65 -32.54 -2.76
N ASP A 236 13.87 -31.60 -1.85
CA ASP A 236 13.89 -30.19 -2.20
C ASP A 236 15.11 -29.96 -3.10
N VAL A 237 14.88 -29.71 -4.39
CA VAL A 237 15.90 -29.12 -5.26
C VAL A 237 16.30 -27.82 -4.57
N SER A 238 17.58 -27.72 -4.19
CA SER A 238 18.16 -26.57 -3.50
C SER A 238 17.63 -25.27 -4.14
N ILE A 239 16.90 -24.46 -3.36
CA ILE A 239 16.35 -23.17 -3.80
C ILE A 239 17.45 -22.31 -4.44
N LYS A 240 18.66 -22.40 -3.86
CA LYS A 240 19.87 -21.77 -4.38
C LYS A 240 20.19 -22.21 -5.81
N ASP A 241 20.04 -23.50 -6.14
CA ASP A 241 20.33 -24.04 -7.47
C ASP A 241 19.26 -23.59 -8.49
N GLN A 242 17.99 -23.53 -8.09
CA GLN A 242 16.90 -23.02 -8.93
C GLN A 242 17.10 -21.55 -9.28
N ILE A 243 17.47 -20.76 -8.26
CA ILE A 243 17.79 -19.34 -8.39
C ILE A 243 19.04 -19.14 -9.28
N GLN A 244 20.09 -19.93 -9.06
CA GLN A 244 21.31 -19.85 -9.84
C GLN A 244 21.06 -20.18 -11.32
N SER A 245 20.23 -21.18 -11.60
CA SER A 245 19.84 -21.56 -12.97
C SER A 245 19.11 -20.43 -13.71
N MET A 246 18.18 -19.73 -13.04
CA MET A 246 17.43 -18.61 -13.63
C MET A 246 18.36 -17.47 -14.09
N LEU A 247 19.42 -17.20 -13.33
CA LEU A 247 20.27 -16.03 -13.51
C LEU A 247 21.61 -16.33 -14.19
N CYS A 248 21.83 -17.59 -14.56
CA CYS A 248 23.06 -18.04 -15.22
C CYS A 248 23.40 -17.16 -16.43
N ASN A 249 22.43 -16.81 -17.28
CA ASN A 249 22.71 -16.02 -18.49
C ASN A 249 23.11 -14.56 -18.18
N GLU A 250 22.42 -13.91 -17.24
CA GLU A 250 22.68 -12.52 -16.87
C GLU A 250 24.01 -12.37 -16.14
N ILE A 251 24.31 -13.28 -15.19
CA ILE A 251 25.55 -13.26 -14.41
C ILE A 251 26.74 -13.76 -15.23
N ALA A 252 26.57 -14.78 -16.09
CA ALA A 252 27.67 -15.32 -16.91
C ALA A 252 28.29 -14.26 -17.82
N SER A 253 27.47 -13.36 -18.37
CA SER A 253 27.93 -12.27 -19.23
C SER A 253 28.91 -11.30 -18.56
N ALA A 254 28.95 -11.27 -17.21
CA ALA A 254 29.84 -10.43 -16.41
C ALA A 254 30.59 -11.22 -15.31
N ALA A 255 30.74 -12.54 -15.46
CA ALA A 255 31.23 -13.42 -14.39
C ALA A 255 32.62 -13.02 -13.85
N ALA A 256 33.55 -12.66 -14.72
CA ALA A 256 34.89 -12.21 -14.33
C ALA A 256 34.86 -10.89 -13.53
N PHE A 257 33.85 -10.05 -13.77
CA PHE A 257 33.66 -8.79 -13.06
C PHE A 257 32.97 -9.00 -11.71
N VAL A 258 31.90 -9.81 -11.68
CA VAL A 258 31.23 -10.21 -10.44
C VAL A 258 32.24 -10.87 -9.50
N ALA A 259 33.11 -11.77 -9.99
CA ALA A 259 34.14 -12.40 -9.17
C ALA A 259 35.11 -11.39 -8.49
N LYS A 260 35.38 -10.24 -9.10
CA LYS A 260 36.28 -9.20 -8.53
C LYS A 260 35.63 -8.39 -7.41
N THR A 261 34.32 -8.18 -7.48
CA THR A 261 33.57 -7.32 -6.56
C THR A 261 32.89 -8.10 -5.44
N ASN A 262 32.79 -9.40 -5.64
CA ASN A 262 32.17 -10.34 -4.74
C ASN A 262 33.12 -10.77 -3.62
N LYS A 263 33.21 -9.91 -2.60
CA LYS A 263 34.03 -10.13 -1.39
C LYS A 263 33.26 -10.80 -0.25
N PHE A 264 31.99 -11.12 -0.46
CA PHE A 264 31.10 -11.66 0.54
C PHE A 264 30.93 -13.17 0.34
N ASP A 265 31.25 -13.94 1.37
CA ASP A 265 31.02 -15.39 1.38
C ASP A 265 29.57 -15.72 1.75
N GLU A 266 29.21 -17.01 1.74
CA GLU A 266 27.85 -17.45 2.10
C GLU A 266 27.49 -17.12 3.55
N LYS A 267 28.47 -17.19 4.47
CA LYS A 267 28.28 -16.88 5.88
C LYS A 267 27.90 -15.42 6.12
N HIS A 268 28.42 -14.51 5.30
CA HIS A 268 28.05 -13.09 5.34
C HIS A 268 26.54 -12.90 5.16
N TYR A 269 25.93 -13.57 4.18
CA TYR A 269 24.49 -13.46 3.91
C TYR A 269 23.63 -14.20 4.94
N GLU A 270 24.15 -15.24 5.58
CA GLU A 270 23.46 -15.92 6.68
C GLU A 270 23.26 -15.00 7.90
N VAL A 271 24.27 -14.26 8.32
CA VAL A 271 24.14 -13.39 9.51
C VAL A 271 23.49 -12.03 9.21
N MET A 272 23.35 -11.67 7.94
CA MET A 272 22.78 -10.41 7.49
C MET A 272 21.27 -10.34 7.76
N LYS A 273 20.82 -9.18 8.27
CA LYS A 273 19.39 -8.90 8.58
C LYS A 273 18.71 -7.95 7.61
N ILE A 274 19.48 -7.06 6.97
CA ILE A 274 19.02 -6.05 6.02
C ILE A 274 20.09 -5.89 4.92
N LEU A 275 19.65 -5.68 3.68
CA LEU A 275 20.49 -5.34 2.55
C LEU A 275 20.89 -3.86 2.55
N GLU A 276 20.02 -2.95 3.00
CA GLU A 276 20.37 -1.52 3.06
C GLU A 276 21.63 -1.30 3.91
N GLY A 277 22.61 -0.58 3.36
CA GLY A 277 23.90 -0.34 4.04
C GLY A 277 24.84 -1.55 4.11
N SER A 278 24.46 -2.71 3.56
CA SER A 278 25.31 -3.93 3.54
C SER A 278 26.54 -3.78 2.65
N ILE A 279 26.51 -2.81 1.74
CA ILE A 279 27.53 -2.62 0.71
C ILE A 279 28.42 -1.42 1.10
N PRO A 280 29.76 -1.57 1.08
CA PRO A 280 30.67 -0.45 1.30
C PRO A 280 30.74 0.46 0.07
N PHE A 281 31.06 1.74 0.25
CA PHE A 281 31.14 2.72 -0.84
C PHE A 281 32.05 2.27 -2.00
N ASN A 282 33.19 1.64 -1.68
CA ASN A 282 34.16 1.15 -2.64
C ASN A 282 33.72 -0.10 -3.43
N TRP A 283 32.51 -0.60 -3.18
CA TRP A 283 31.92 -1.68 -3.96
C TRP A 283 31.52 -1.22 -5.36
N ILE A 284 31.18 0.06 -5.54
CA ILE A 284 30.90 0.64 -6.85
C ILE A 284 32.22 1.00 -7.52
N LEU A 285 32.59 0.21 -8.53
CA LEU A 285 33.81 0.41 -9.30
C LEU A 285 33.60 1.42 -10.44
N ASP A 286 34.68 1.92 -11.02
CA ASP A 286 34.62 2.87 -12.14
C ASP A 286 33.93 2.21 -13.35
N GLU A 287 34.17 0.92 -13.56
CA GLU A 287 33.62 0.10 -14.65
C GLU A 287 32.11 -0.18 -14.49
N CYS A 288 31.51 0.17 -13.35
CA CYS A 288 30.06 0.15 -13.16
C CYS A 288 29.37 1.37 -13.79
N ILE A 289 30.13 2.43 -14.06
CA ILE A 289 29.62 3.76 -14.37
C ILE A 289 30.18 4.21 -15.72
N SER A 290 29.28 4.57 -16.62
CA SER A 290 29.66 5.30 -17.84
C SER A 290 29.25 6.76 -17.71
N ILE A 291 30.24 7.65 -17.60
CA ILE A 291 30.02 9.10 -17.58
C ILE A 291 29.74 9.56 -19.01
N LYS A 292 28.58 10.17 -19.25
CA LYS A 292 28.25 10.74 -20.57
C LYS A 292 29.05 12.03 -20.75
N GLY A 293 29.97 12.04 -21.71
CA GLY A 293 30.85 13.19 -21.97
C GLY A 293 30.13 14.36 -22.66
N CYS A 294 30.43 15.58 -22.21
CA CYS A 294 30.37 16.78 -23.06
C CYS A 294 31.81 17.34 -23.14
N LEU A 295 32.26 17.69 -24.35
CA LEU A 295 33.64 18.10 -24.66
C LEU A 295 34.05 19.47 -24.09
N ILE A 296 33.19 20.16 -23.34
CA ILE A 296 33.35 21.60 -23.06
C ILE A 296 33.60 21.94 -21.57
N TRP A 297 33.28 21.09 -20.57
CA TRP A 297 33.49 21.45 -19.15
C TRP A 297 33.79 20.26 -18.23
N LYS A 298 34.39 20.56 -17.06
CA LYS A 298 34.84 19.64 -16.01
C LYS A 298 33.79 18.54 -15.77
N LYS A 299 34.17 17.30 -16.14
CA LYS A 299 33.42 16.08 -15.84
C LYS A 299 32.98 16.09 -14.39
N ASP A 300 31.72 15.73 -14.16
CA ASP A 300 31.31 15.23 -12.85
C ASP A 300 32.35 14.18 -12.44
N THR A 301 33.01 14.38 -11.30
CA THR A 301 34.13 13.50 -10.95
C THR A 301 33.61 12.09 -10.79
N MET A 302 34.39 11.09 -11.20
CA MET A 302 34.02 9.68 -10.99
C MET A 302 33.61 9.43 -9.52
N ASP A 303 34.26 10.13 -8.59
CA ASP A 303 33.92 10.09 -7.16
C ASP A 303 32.49 10.57 -6.85
N ASN A 304 32.02 11.67 -7.46
CA ASN A 304 30.65 12.14 -7.27
C ASN A 304 29.62 11.23 -7.92
N CYS A 305 29.89 10.71 -9.12
CA CYS A 305 29.02 9.72 -9.76
C CYS A 305 28.91 8.45 -8.91
N LYS A 306 30.01 8.00 -8.30
CA LYS A 306 29.99 6.89 -7.35
C LYS A 306 29.18 7.19 -6.11
N LYS A 307 29.26 8.39 -5.54
CA LYS A 307 28.43 8.82 -4.39
C LYS A 307 26.94 8.76 -4.72
N GLN A 308 26.56 9.24 -5.90
CA GLN A 308 25.17 9.17 -6.36
C GLN A 308 24.73 7.74 -6.65
N ALA A 309 25.56 6.94 -7.32
CA ALA A 309 25.31 5.53 -7.58
C ALA A 309 25.15 4.78 -6.25
N PHE A 310 25.96 5.07 -5.23
CA PHE A 310 25.90 4.47 -3.91
C PHE A 310 24.59 4.76 -3.18
N ARG A 311 24.11 6.01 -3.25
CA ARG A 311 22.78 6.37 -2.71
C ARG A 311 21.67 5.62 -3.44
N LYS A 312 21.73 5.55 -4.77
CA LYS A 312 20.76 4.80 -5.59
C LYS A 312 20.80 3.30 -5.28
N THR A 313 21.99 2.72 -5.10
CA THR A 313 22.17 1.33 -4.67
C THR A 313 21.43 1.08 -3.37
N ASN A 314 21.68 1.88 -2.33
CA ASN A 314 21.00 1.71 -1.04
C ASN A 314 19.49 1.89 -1.15
N ALA A 315 19.00 2.82 -1.96
CA ALA A 315 17.56 2.97 -2.21
C ALA A 315 16.94 1.73 -2.87
N ILE A 316 17.62 1.11 -3.85
CA ILE A 316 17.18 -0.15 -4.48
C ILE A 316 17.18 -1.28 -3.44
N LEU A 317 18.26 -1.41 -2.66
CA LEU A 317 18.38 -2.44 -1.62
C LEU A 317 17.27 -2.32 -0.57
N ARG A 318 16.92 -1.11 -0.14
CA ARG A 318 15.81 -0.86 0.79
C ARG A 318 14.47 -1.32 0.22
N LYS A 319 14.17 -1.01 -1.06
CA LYS A 319 12.94 -1.50 -1.72
C LYS A 319 12.89 -3.03 -1.76
N ILE A 320 14.03 -3.67 -2.00
CA ILE A 320 14.14 -5.12 -2.02
C ILE A 320 13.97 -5.71 -0.62
N ASP A 321 14.54 -5.11 0.42
CA ASP A 321 14.31 -5.51 1.81
C ASP A 321 12.81 -5.48 2.13
N THR A 322 12.11 -4.39 1.76
CA THR A 322 10.64 -4.31 1.92
C THR A 322 9.94 -5.46 1.19
N LYS A 323 10.32 -5.74 -0.06
CA LYS A 323 9.72 -6.82 -0.87
C LYS A 323 9.98 -8.20 -0.29
N LEU A 324 11.19 -8.45 0.20
CA LEU A 324 11.57 -9.71 0.86
C LEU A 324 10.81 -9.88 2.18
N LEU A 325 10.65 -8.80 2.96
CA LEU A 325 9.84 -8.80 4.18
C LEU A 325 8.36 -9.07 3.88
N GLU A 326 7.80 -8.50 2.81
CA GLU A 326 6.43 -8.81 2.36
C GLU A 326 6.25 -10.29 2.07
N HIS A 327 7.19 -10.91 1.34
CA HIS A 327 7.14 -12.34 1.03
C HIS A 327 7.29 -13.18 2.31
N TYR A 328 8.20 -12.81 3.20
CA TYR A 328 8.38 -13.48 4.49
C TYR A 328 7.14 -13.39 5.40
N ALA A 329 6.46 -12.24 5.41
CA ALA A 329 5.26 -12.02 6.22
C ALA A 329 4.05 -12.85 5.77
N GLN A 330 4.01 -13.29 4.51
CA GLN A 330 2.87 -14.02 3.94
C GLN A 330 2.73 -15.47 4.41
N ASP A 331 3.74 -16.05 5.10
CA ASP A 331 3.73 -17.46 5.57
C ASP A 331 3.42 -18.46 4.44
N LYS A 332 3.97 -18.22 3.24
CA LYS A 332 3.76 -19.05 2.03
C LYS A 332 5.00 -19.87 1.70
N ARG A 333 4.82 -20.92 0.89
CA ARG A 333 5.94 -21.67 0.31
C ARG A 333 6.69 -20.78 -0.69
N PHE A 334 7.99 -20.99 -0.82
CA PHE A 334 8.79 -20.33 -1.84
C PHE A 334 8.25 -20.61 -3.26
N ASN A 335 8.20 -19.58 -4.10
CA ASN A 335 7.87 -19.66 -5.52
C ASN A 335 8.93 -18.89 -6.33
N MET A 336 9.36 -19.43 -7.47
CA MET A 336 10.31 -18.78 -8.37
C MET A 336 9.82 -17.43 -8.92
N SER A 337 8.51 -17.17 -8.92
CA SER A 337 7.97 -15.86 -9.28
C SER A 337 8.49 -14.74 -8.37
N TYR A 338 8.80 -15.03 -7.09
CA TYR A 338 9.33 -14.03 -6.16
C TYR A 338 10.74 -13.56 -6.56
N VAL A 339 11.52 -14.46 -7.16
CA VAL A 339 12.85 -14.15 -7.69
C VAL A 339 12.69 -13.28 -8.94
N ALA A 340 11.77 -13.65 -9.84
CA ALA A 340 11.49 -12.87 -11.04
C ALA A 340 11.02 -11.43 -10.71
N GLU A 341 10.19 -11.25 -9.69
CA GLU A 341 9.76 -9.93 -9.20
C GLU A 341 10.95 -9.08 -8.73
N ILE A 342 11.89 -9.65 -7.96
CA ILE A 342 13.09 -8.92 -7.49
C ILE A 342 13.99 -8.54 -8.66
N VAL A 343 14.18 -9.45 -9.61
CA VAL A 343 14.98 -9.21 -10.81
C VAL A 343 14.37 -8.10 -11.66
N GLN A 344 13.05 -8.14 -11.86
CA GLN A 344 12.30 -7.11 -12.57
C GLN A 344 12.45 -5.76 -11.89
N LEU A 345 12.26 -5.68 -10.56
CA LEU A 345 12.41 -4.45 -9.78
C LEU A 345 13.80 -3.83 -9.96
N ILE A 346 14.87 -4.63 -9.85
CA ILE A 346 16.25 -4.15 -10.05
C ILE A 346 16.43 -3.60 -11.47
N ASN A 347 15.94 -4.33 -12.47
CA ASN A 347 16.09 -3.95 -13.87
C ASN A 347 15.35 -2.64 -14.17
N GLU A 348 14.10 -2.51 -13.74
CA GLU A 348 13.28 -1.31 -13.91
C GLU A 348 13.92 -0.09 -13.22
N ASP A 349 14.39 -0.23 -11.98
CA ASP A 349 15.00 0.89 -11.24
C ASP A 349 16.32 1.38 -11.87
N ILE A 350 17.10 0.46 -12.47
CA ILE A 350 18.32 0.78 -13.22
C ILE A 350 17.96 1.45 -14.55
N ASP A 351 16.96 0.92 -15.25
CA ASP A 351 16.52 1.46 -16.54
C ASP A 351 15.92 2.85 -16.39
N ASP A 352 15.13 3.10 -15.34
CA ASP A 352 14.62 4.43 -14.99
C ASP A 352 15.74 5.42 -14.71
N HIS A 353 16.75 5.02 -13.92
CA HIS A 353 17.93 5.86 -13.70
C HIS A 353 18.66 6.19 -15.01
N ASN A 354 18.82 5.20 -15.90
CA ASN A 354 19.52 5.39 -17.17
C ASN A 354 18.72 6.21 -18.20
N ARG A 355 17.39 6.19 -18.09
CA ARG A 355 16.45 6.98 -18.89
C ARG A 355 16.38 8.44 -18.42
N ASP A 356 16.47 8.69 -17.12
CA ASP A 356 16.43 10.02 -16.51
C ASP A 356 17.74 10.80 -16.75
N LYS A 357 17.83 11.30 -17.99
CA LYS A 357 18.95 12.10 -18.48
C LYS A 357 18.93 13.52 -17.93
N ASP A 358 18.06 13.91 -17.01
CA ASP A 358 18.09 15.27 -16.45
C ASP A 358 18.57 15.27 -15.01
N LYS A 359 18.33 14.16 -14.30
CA LYS A 359 18.76 13.95 -12.92
C LYS A 359 20.19 13.40 -12.76
N TYR A 360 20.69 12.62 -13.73
CA TYR A 360 21.99 11.93 -13.57
C TYR A 360 22.97 12.22 -14.71
N THR A 361 24.23 12.48 -14.41
CA THR A 361 25.33 12.74 -15.37
C THR A 361 25.95 11.47 -15.97
N PHE A 362 25.53 10.31 -15.49
CA PHE A 362 26.13 9.02 -15.80
C PHE A 362 25.04 7.95 -16.01
N THR A 363 25.47 6.80 -16.50
CA THR A 363 24.62 5.60 -16.62
C THR A 363 25.25 4.43 -15.88
N LEU A 364 24.40 3.64 -15.26
CA LEU A 364 24.72 2.35 -14.65
C LEU A 364 24.72 1.29 -15.76
N ILE A 365 25.91 0.77 -16.08
CA ILE A 365 26.10 -0.14 -17.22
C ILE A 365 26.04 -1.61 -16.79
N SER A 366 26.06 -2.54 -17.76
CA SER A 366 25.88 -3.99 -17.53
C SER A 366 26.66 -4.56 -16.33
N PRO A 367 27.94 -4.18 -16.09
CA PRO A 367 28.69 -4.62 -14.92
C PRO A 367 28.01 -4.28 -13.57
N TYR A 368 27.41 -3.10 -13.44
CA TYR A 368 26.64 -2.70 -12.25
C TYR A 368 25.41 -3.59 -12.06
N ARG A 369 24.65 -3.84 -13.14
CA ARG A 369 23.44 -4.67 -13.10
C ARG A 369 23.76 -6.09 -12.66
N ALA A 370 24.77 -6.72 -13.26
CA ALA A 370 25.18 -8.07 -12.89
C ALA A 370 25.66 -8.17 -11.43
N MET A 371 26.37 -7.15 -10.93
CA MET A 371 26.75 -7.07 -9.52
C MET A 371 25.55 -6.97 -8.58
N MET A 372 24.60 -6.08 -8.87
CA MET A 372 23.38 -5.91 -8.08
C MET A 372 22.58 -7.20 -8.01
N LEU A 373 22.35 -7.83 -9.16
CA LEU A 373 21.65 -9.11 -9.24
C LEU A 373 22.39 -10.18 -8.42
N ALA A 374 23.70 -10.35 -8.61
CA ALA A 374 24.48 -11.34 -7.88
C ALA A 374 24.42 -11.15 -6.34
N HIS A 375 24.56 -9.91 -5.85
CA HIS A 375 24.52 -9.62 -4.42
C HIS A 375 23.13 -9.84 -3.81
N VAL A 376 22.11 -9.26 -4.43
CA VAL A 376 20.73 -9.34 -3.94
C VAL A 376 20.24 -10.77 -3.95
N VAL A 377 20.50 -11.50 -5.02
CA VAL A 377 19.97 -12.85 -5.20
C VAL A 377 20.59 -13.84 -4.22
N ARG A 378 21.87 -13.67 -3.86
CA ARG A 378 22.51 -14.50 -2.81
C ARG A 378 21.86 -14.29 -1.46
N TYR A 379 21.61 -13.03 -1.10
CA TYR A 379 20.85 -12.72 0.10
C TYR A 379 19.42 -13.26 0.03
N ALA A 380 18.72 -13.02 -1.09
CA ALA A 380 17.36 -13.50 -1.32
C ALA A 380 17.29 -15.04 -1.26
N ALA A 381 18.29 -15.77 -1.75
CA ALA A 381 18.36 -17.22 -1.64
C ALA A 381 18.39 -17.66 -0.17
N VAL A 382 19.19 -17.03 0.69
CA VAL A 382 19.20 -17.30 2.14
C VAL A 382 17.83 -16.99 2.77
N VAL A 383 17.24 -15.84 2.44
CA VAL A 383 15.92 -15.44 2.95
C VAL A 383 14.83 -16.41 2.49
N PHE A 384 14.83 -16.80 1.22
CA PHE A 384 13.86 -17.72 0.65
C PHE A 384 14.04 -19.15 1.12
N THR A 385 15.27 -19.61 1.35
CA THR A 385 15.53 -20.88 2.04
C THR A 385 14.97 -20.83 3.46
N ARG A 386 15.21 -19.76 4.23
CA ARG A 386 14.63 -19.59 5.57
C ARG A 386 13.10 -19.54 5.56
N LEU A 387 12.52 -18.87 4.57
CA LEU A 387 11.08 -18.79 4.37
C LEU A 387 10.51 -20.18 4.06
N ASN A 388 11.13 -20.92 3.15
CA ASN A 388 10.71 -22.28 2.80
C ASN A 388 10.90 -23.25 3.99
N ASP A 389 12.00 -23.12 4.74
CA ASP A 389 12.24 -23.90 5.95
C ASP A 389 11.23 -23.58 7.04
N ALA A 390 10.94 -22.29 7.27
CA ALA A 390 9.93 -21.86 8.24
C ALA A 390 8.54 -22.36 7.83
N TYR A 391 8.22 -22.29 6.55
CA TYR A 391 7.01 -22.85 5.98
C TYR A 391 6.94 -24.36 6.21
N ASN A 392 7.99 -25.11 5.85
CA ASN A 392 8.07 -26.56 6.04
C ASN A 392 8.02 -26.93 7.54
N ARG A 393 8.65 -26.17 8.43
CA ARG A 393 8.56 -26.40 9.88
C ARG A 393 7.14 -26.23 10.42
N LYS A 394 6.31 -25.42 9.78
CA LYS A 394 4.92 -25.16 10.19
C LYS A 394 3.92 -26.05 9.46
N HIS A 395 4.21 -26.43 8.22
CA HIS A 395 3.26 -27.04 7.29
C HIS A 395 3.71 -28.40 6.74
N SER A 396 4.87 -28.93 7.13
CA SER A 396 5.27 -30.33 6.89
C SER A 396 4.22 -31.29 7.45
N LEU A 397 4.18 -32.51 6.92
CA LEU A 397 3.25 -33.51 7.43
C LEU A 397 3.44 -33.72 8.93
N LYS A 398 4.71 -33.77 9.38
CA LYS A 398 5.03 -33.88 10.80
C LYS A 398 4.51 -32.70 11.62
N ALA A 399 4.68 -31.46 11.15
CA ALA A 399 4.19 -30.27 11.83
C ALA A 399 2.66 -30.21 11.87
N GLN A 400 2.01 -30.57 10.76
CA GLN A 400 0.55 -30.68 10.66
C GLN A 400 0.02 -31.69 11.68
N MET A 401 0.59 -32.91 11.71
CA MET A 401 0.19 -33.93 12.67
C MET A 401 0.43 -33.47 14.11
N HIS A 402 1.58 -32.85 14.40
CA HIS A 402 1.84 -32.25 15.72
C HIS A 402 0.80 -31.20 16.11
N SER A 403 0.39 -30.33 15.18
CA SER A 403 -0.66 -29.34 15.43
C SER A 403 -2.03 -29.99 15.68
N TYR A 404 -2.28 -31.15 15.07
CA TYR A 404 -3.49 -31.93 15.23
C TYR A 404 -3.54 -32.74 16.55
N LYS A 405 -2.40 -32.86 17.26
CA LYS A 405 -2.30 -33.61 18.53
C LYS A 405 -3.36 -33.21 19.55
N GLY A 406 -3.62 -31.92 19.69
CA GLY A 406 -4.63 -31.40 20.63
C GLY A 406 -6.03 -31.91 20.30
N THR A 407 -6.43 -31.84 19.02
CA THR A 407 -7.72 -32.32 18.54
C THR A 407 -7.84 -33.84 18.70
N ALA A 408 -6.78 -34.59 18.39
CA ALA A 408 -6.72 -36.04 18.59
C ALA A 408 -6.80 -36.43 20.07
N TRP A 409 -6.08 -35.73 20.95
CA TRP A 409 -6.15 -35.90 22.40
C TRP A 409 -7.59 -35.68 22.91
N ALA A 410 -8.19 -34.56 22.53
CA ALA A 410 -9.51 -34.21 22.99
C ALA A 410 -10.57 -35.20 22.47
N LEU A 411 -10.38 -35.79 21.26
CA LEU A 411 -11.22 -36.87 20.76
C LEU A 411 -11.09 -38.10 21.65
N PHE A 412 -9.86 -38.54 21.91
CA PHE A 412 -9.57 -39.66 22.80
C PHE A 412 -10.19 -39.47 24.19
N GLU A 413 -9.96 -38.31 24.81
CA GLU A 413 -10.46 -37.96 26.13
C GLU A 413 -12.00 -38.02 26.19
N ASN A 414 -12.69 -37.39 25.23
CA ASN A 414 -14.14 -37.42 25.16
C ASN A 414 -14.70 -38.85 25.03
N LEU A 415 -14.03 -39.70 24.25
CA LEU A 415 -14.44 -41.10 24.07
C LEU A 415 -14.25 -41.91 25.36
N VAL A 416 -13.15 -41.70 26.09
CA VAL A 416 -12.92 -42.33 27.40
C VAL A 416 -13.98 -41.88 28.41
N GLN A 417 -14.31 -40.58 28.43
CA GLN A 417 -15.36 -40.00 29.26
C GLN A 417 -16.79 -40.37 28.80
N SER A 418 -16.92 -41.19 27.76
CA SER A 418 -18.21 -41.63 27.20
C SER A 418 -19.13 -40.46 26.77
N LYS A 419 -18.54 -39.38 26.27
CA LYS A 419 -19.30 -38.31 25.58
C LYS A 419 -19.97 -38.87 24.33
N THR A 420 -21.12 -38.32 24.00
CA THR A 420 -21.95 -38.75 22.87
C THR A 420 -21.37 -38.28 21.52
N GLU A 421 -21.69 -38.96 20.41
CA GLU A 421 -21.13 -38.63 19.08
C GLU A 421 -21.60 -37.25 18.56
N ASP A 422 -22.79 -36.78 18.94
CA ASP A 422 -23.29 -35.43 18.66
C ASP A 422 -22.45 -34.35 19.37
N PHE A 423 -22.08 -34.54 20.63
CA PHE A 423 -21.18 -33.63 21.36
C PHE A 423 -19.82 -33.52 20.69
N ILE A 424 -19.25 -34.66 20.27
CA ILE A 424 -17.96 -34.68 19.58
C ILE A 424 -18.09 -34.01 18.21
N ALA A 425 -19.14 -34.32 17.44
CA ALA A 425 -19.41 -33.68 16.15
C ALA A 425 -19.51 -32.15 16.27
N LEU A 426 -20.20 -31.66 17.30
CA LEU A 426 -20.37 -30.24 17.57
C LEU A 426 -19.03 -29.54 17.84
N ARG A 427 -18.13 -30.18 18.60
CA ARG A 427 -16.78 -29.64 18.83
C ARG A 427 -15.98 -29.48 17.53
N PHE A 428 -15.96 -30.51 16.68
CA PHE A 428 -15.26 -30.43 15.38
C PHE A 428 -15.86 -29.36 14.47
N PHE A 429 -17.19 -29.20 14.49
CA PHE A 429 -17.88 -28.14 13.77
C PHE A 429 -17.44 -26.75 14.26
N ARG A 430 -17.43 -26.55 15.58
CA ARG A 430 -16.98 -25.30 16.23
C ARG A 430 -15.54 -24.97 15.88
N GLU A 431 -14.62 -25.92 15.96
CA GLU A 431 -13.21 -25.74 15.60
C GLU A 431 -13.05 -25.32 14.14
N ALA A 432 -13.76 -25.97 13.22
CA ALA A 432 -13.73 -25.67 11.78
C ALA A 432 -14.23 -24.25 11.48
N ILE A 433 -15.44 -23.90 11.95
CA ILE A 433 -16.03 -22.56 11.73
C ILE A 433 -15.16 -21.48 12.36
N THR A 434 -14.72 -21.64 13.61
CA THR A 434 -13.90 -20.62 14.30
C THR A 434 -12.65 -20.31 13.50
N LYS A 435 -11.95 -21.34 13.01
CA LYS A 435 -10.74 -21.16 12.20
C LYS A 435 -11.03 -20.43 10.89
N ILE A 436 -12.09 -20.82 10.18
CA ILE A 436 -12.46 -20.22 8.89
C ILE A 436 -12.90 -18.77 9.07
N VAL A 437 -13.72 -18.46 10.08
CA VAL A 437 -14.17 -17.10 10.37
C VAL A 437 -13.00 -16.19 10.70
N ILE A 438 -12.07 -16.61 11.58
CA ILE A 438 -10.89 -15.81 11.93
C ILE A 438 -10.05 -15.52 10.68
N ASP A 439 -9.79 -16.54 9.87
CA ASP A 439 -8.98 -16.38 8.66
C ASP A 439 -9.64 -15.46 7.61
N HIS A 440 -10.96 -15.61 7.43
CA HIS A 440 -11.75 -14.82 6.51
C HIS A 440 -11.82 -13.36 6.95
N VAL A 441 -12.20 -13.09 8.21
CA VAL A 441 -12.26 -11.73 8.77
C VAL A 441 -10.89 -11.07 8.72
N SER A 442 -9.81 -11.78 9.06
CA SER A 442 -8.43 -11.25 8.95
C SER A 442 -8.05 -10.85 7.51
N GLY A 443 -8.67 -11.47 6.50
CA GLY A 443 -8.52 -11.09 5.09
C GLY A 443 -9.38 -9.91 4.65
N LEU A 444 -10.45 -9.59 5.39
CA LEU A 444 -11.35 -8.45 5.13
C LEU A 444 -10.84 -7.15 5.77
N ILE A 445 -10.30 -7.22 6.99
CA ILE A 445 -9.87 -6.05 7.77
C ILE A 445 -8.90 -5.11 7.04
N PRO A 446 -7.89 -5.57 6.25
CA PRO A 446 -6.99 -4.65 5.54
C PRO A 446 -7.71 -3.63 4.65
N PHE A 447 -8.78 -4.05 3.97
CA PHE A 447 -9.56 -3.19 3.08
C PHE A 447 -10.39 -2.17 3.87
N ASP A 448 -11.07 -2.62 4.93
CA ASP A 448 -11.86 -1.75 5.81
C ASP A 448 -10.97 -0.74 6.57
N ALA A 449 -9.78 -1.19 7.00
CA ALA A 449 -8.78 -0.35 7.65
C ALA A 449 -8.23 0.71 6.69
N GLN A 450 -7.96 0.33 5.44
CA GLN A 450 -7.55 1.27 4.41
C GLN A 450 -8.60 2.38 4.22
N GLU A 451 -9.89 2.03 4.08
CA GLU A 451 -10.99 3.01 3.97
C GLU A 451 -10.97 4.00 5.14
N SER A 452 -10.87 3.44 6.35
CA SER A 452 -10.89 4.20 7.60
C SER A 452 -9.75 5.23 7.66
N ILE A 453 -8.56 4.88 7.17
CA ILE A 453 -7.42 5.81 7.15
C ILE A 453 -7.50 6.80 5.97
N VAL A 454 -7.84 6.33 4.76
CA VAL A 454 -7.94 7.21 3.58
C VAL A 454 -8.98 8.31 3.79
N SER A 455 -10.09 7.99 4.46
CA SER A 455 -11.15 8.96 4.77
C SER A 455 -10.71 10.13 5.67
N LEU A 456 -9.61 9.98 6.43
CA LEU A 456 -9.03 11.08 7.22
C LEU A 456 -8.48 12.21 6.33
N PHE A 457 -8.12 11.89 5.09
CA PHE A 457 -7.46 12.81 4.17
C PHE A 457 -8.41 13.20 3.04
N ALA A 458 -9.47 13.93 3.37
CA ALA A 458 -10.55 14.31 2.46
C ALA A 458 -10.07 14.94 1.12
N ASN A 459 -8.93 15.64 1.12
CA ASN A 459 -8.29 16.25 -0.07
C ASN A 459 -7.04 15.49 -0.57
N GLY A 460 -6.83 14.24 -0.16
CA GLY A 460 -5.75 13.37 -0.64
C GLY A 460 -4.38 13.85 -0.19
N LYS A 461 -3.39 13.81 -1.09
CA LYS A 461 -1.99 14.17 -0.81
C LYS A 461 -1.81 15.51 -0.09
N PHE A 462 -2.59 16.52 -0.48
CA PHE A 462 -2.47 17.84 0.13
C PHE A 462 -2.78 17.82 1.63
N SER A 463 -3.88 17.17 2.03
CA SER A 463 -4.27 17.05 3.43
C SER A 463 -3.19 16.32 4.24
N LEU A 464 -2.63 15.27 3.66
CA LEU A 464 -1.56 14.50 4.26
C LEU A 464 -0.29 15.33 4.45
N ILE A 465 0.16 16.05 3.42
CA ILE A 465 1.33 16.93 3.50
C ILE A 465 1.11 17.99 4.58
N LYS A 466 -0.06 18.61 4.63
CA LYS A 466 -0.42 19.59 5.65
C LYS A 466 -0.31 19.02 7.06
N ASP A 467 -0.87 17.85 7.31
CA ASP A 467 -0.82 17.20 8.63
C ASP A 467 0.62 16.82 9.02
N ILE A 468 1.40 16.33 8.05
CA ILE A 468 2.84 16.07 8.22
C ILE A 468 3.58 17.36 8.61
N LEU A 469 3.43 18.44 7.84
CA LEU A 469 4.12 19.71 8.09
C LEU A 469 3.70 20.34 9.42
N LYS A 470 2.42 20.25 9.77
CA LYS A 470 1.91 20.69 11.07
C LYS A 470 2.54 19.88 12.22
N HIS A 471 2.58 18.56 12.10
CA HIS A 471 3.21 17.70 13.10
C HIS A 471 4.69 18.04 13.28
N ILE A 472 5.42 18.19 12.16
CA ILE A 472 6.84 18.52 12.17
C ILE A 472 7.08 19.88 12.84
N ALA A 473 6.31 20.91 12.48
CA ALA A 473 6.44 22.23 13.08
C ALA A 473 6.24 22.20 14.60
N GLN A 474 5.26 21.44 15.08
CA GLN A 474 4.99 21.28 16.51
C GLN A 474 6.09 20.55 17.27
N THR A 475 6.89 19.69 16.61
CA THR A 475 8.03 19.03 17.25
C THR A 475 9.27 19.91 17.33
N GLU A 476 9.36 20.99 16.54
CA GLU A 476 10.51 21.89 16.40
C GLU A 476 11.90 21.19 16.30
N CYS A 477 11.93 19.96 15.80
CA CYS A 477 13.15 19.15 15.70
C CYS A 477 13.57 19.00 14.23
N PHE A 478 14.77 19.50 13.90
CA PHE A 478 15.30 19.42 12.53
C PHE A 478 15.54 17.97 12.07
N GLU A 479 15.98 17.10 12.96
CA GLU A 479 16.18 15.67 12.62
C GLU A 479 14.88 14.98 12.19
N ASN A 480 13.72 15.48 12.63
CA ASN A 480 12.42 14.94 12.20
C ASN A 480 12.03 15.40 10.80
N ILE A 481 12.46 16.58 10.33
CA ILE A 481 12.12 17.09 8.98
C ILE A 481 13.13 16.68 7.91
N LYS A 482 14.38 16.41 8.31
CA LYS A 482 15.46 16.07 7.38
C LYS A 482 15.07 14.93 6.43
N PRO A 483 14.52 13.79 6.89
CA PRO A 483 14.15 12.71 5.98
C PRO A 483 12.97 13.09 5.07
N TYR A 484 12.08 14.00 5.50
CA TYR A 484 11.02 14.56 4.64
C TYR A 484 11.59 15.47 3.55
N ILE A 485 12.62 16.26 3.82
CA ILE A 485 13.28 17.12 2.83
C ILE A 485 13.99 16.28 1.76
N GLU A 486 14.65 15.20 2.19
CA GLU A 486 15.43 14.29 1.35
C GLU A 486 14.55 13.38 0.49
N ASP A 487 13.53 12.75 1.09
CA ASP A 487 12.57 11.88 0.43
C ASP A 487 11.16 12.02 1.06
N PRO A 488 10.36 13.00 0.57
CA PRO A 488 9.00 13.21 1.07
C PRO A 488 8.10 11.97 0.99
N CYS A 489 8.31 11.12 -0.01
CA CYS A 489 7.48 9.93 -0.27
C CYS A 489 7.76 8.84 0.77
N ALA A 490 9.03 8.51 0.98
CA ALA A 490 9.43 7.52 1.99
C ALA A 490 9.11 7.99 3.41
N PHE A 491 9.24 9.29 3.69
CA PHE A 491 8.82 9.86 4.98
C PHE A 491 7.31 9.70 5.19
N ALA A 492 6.50 10.02 4.18
CA ALA A 492 5.05 9.90 4.28
C ALA A 492 4.59 8.46 4.50
N GLU A 493 5.27 7.48 3.91
CA GLU A 493 5.00 6.05 4.14
C GLU A 493 5.19 5.65 5.61
N ASP A 494 6.34 5.99 6.21
CA ASP A 494 6.61 5.73 7.64
C ASP A 494 5.63 6.48 8.55
N TRP A 495 5.31 7.72 8.20
CA TRP A 495 4.36 8.52 8.96
C TRP A 495 2.94 7.92 8.91
N ILE A 496 2.46 7.49 7.74
CA ILE A 496 1.18 6.80 7.60
C ILE A 496 1.20 5.46 8.34
N PHE A 497 2.31 4.71 8.32
CA PHE A 497 2.42 3.48 9.09
C PHE A 497 2.19 3.71 10.58
N LYS A 498 2.88 4.72 11.16
CA LYS A 498 2.70 5.10 12.57
C LYS A 498 1.28 5.58 12.85
N LEU A 499 0.72 6.44 11.99
CA LEU A 499 -0.65 6.92 12.13
C LEU A 499 -1.67 5.78 12.06
N THR A 500 -1.49 4.84 11.14
CA THR A 500 -2.40 3.71 10.94
C THR A 500 -2.46 2.85 12.19
N ASN A 501 -1.30 2.47 12.74
CA ASN A 501 -1.25 1.70 13.99
C ASN A 501 -1.87 2.47 15.16
N LYS A 502 -1.59 3.77 15.25
CA LYS A 502 -2.19 4.66 16.24
C LYS A 502 -3.71 4.65 16.17
N LYS A 503 -4.26 4.97 14.99
CA LYS A 503 -5.71 5.11 14.77
C LYS A 503 -6.48 3.80 14.89
N LEU A 504 -5.87 2.68 14.49
CA LEU A 504 -6.54 1.39 14.52
C LEU A 504 -6.55 0.78 15.92
N PHE A 505 -5.49 0.94 16.70
CA PHE A 505 -5.29 0.16 17.94
C PHE A 505 -5.30 0.98 19.23
N GLU A 506 -5.22 2.32 19.20
CA GLU A 506 -5.42 3.13 20.41
C GLU A 506 -6.90 3.14 20.80
N ASN A 507 -7.17 2.93 22.09
CA ASN A 507 -8.54 2.89 22.61
C ASN A 507 -9.18 4.28 22.57
N GLU A 508 -10.45 4.31 22.19
CA GLU A 508 -11.34 5.45 22.34
C GLU A 508 -11.95 5.49 23.74
N SER A 509 -12.76 6.52 24.03
CA SER A 509 -13.39 6.73 25.34
C SER A 509 -14.31 5.59 25.80
N ASP A 510 -14.79 4.75 24.87
CA ASP A 510 -15.63 3.58 25.13
C ASP A 510 -14.82 2.29 25.40
N GLY A 511 -13.48 2.39 25.43
CA GLY A 511 -12.57 1.26 25.62
C GLY A 511 -12.34 0.39 24.39
N ASN A 512 -13.02 0.67 23.27
CA ASN A 512 -12.80 0.00 21.99
C ASN A 512 -11.91 0.87 21.08
N ASN A 513 -11.26 0.24 20.11
CA ASN A 513 -10.50 0.94 19.06
C ASN A 513 -11.14 0.71 17.68
N VAL A 514 -10.73 1.45 16.66
CA VAL A 514 -11.29 1.32 15.30
C VAL A 514 -11.17 -0.10 14.77
N PHE A 515 -10.05 -0.79 15.02
CA PHE A 515 -9.84 -2.18 14.61
C PHE A 515 -10.92 -3.11 15.17
N THR A 516 -11.22 -3.03 16.47
CA THR A 516 -12.25 -3.85 17.12
C THR A 516 -13.65 -3.55 16.59
N LYS A 517 -13.95 -2.29 16.22
CA LYS A 517 -15.23 -1.90 15.62
C LYS A 517 -15.41 -2.54 14.23
N LEU A 518 -14.36 -2.50 13.39
CA LEU A 518 -14.36 -3.14 12.07
C LEU A 518 -14.51 -4.66 12.19
N ALA A 519 -13.75 -5.30 13.09
CA ALA A 519 -13.84 -6.73 13.35
C ALA A 519 -15.25 -7.11 13.81
N LYS A 520 -15.82 -6.38 14.76
CA LYS A 520 -17.18 -6.62 15.26
C LYS A 520 -18.22 -6.58 14.14
N TYR A 521 -18.17 -5.56 13.28
CA TYR A 521 -19.10 -5.45 12.15
C TYR A 521 -19.03 -6.66 11.22
N ARG A 522 -17.82 -7.10 10.83
CA ARG A 522 -17.63 -8.25 9.95
C ARG A 522 -18.04 -9.57 10.62
N ILE A 523 -17.64 -9.77 11.88
CA ILE A 523 -17.93 -10.99 12.66
C ILE A 523 -19.45 -11.15 12.83
N SER A 524 -20.15 -10.13 13.32
CA SER A 524 -21.60 -10.22 13.56
C SER A 524 -22.39 -10.43 12.27
N LYS A 525 -21.97 -9.81 11.15
CA LYS A 525 -22.58 -10.06 9.84
C LYS A 525 -22.43 -11.53 9.42
N ILE A 526 -21.23 -12.10 9.57
CA ILE A 526 -20.95 -13.50 9.23
C ILE A 526 -21.76 -14.45 10.10
N PHE A 527 -21.78 -14.24 11.42
CA PHE A 527 -22.53 -15.11 12.33
C PHE A 527 -24.03 -15.05 12.08
N SER A 528 -24.60 -13.87 11.77
CA SER A 528 -26.00 -13.75 11.35
C SER A 528 -26.30 -14.64 10.13
N GLN A 529 -25.44 -14.62 9.10
CA GLN A 529 -25.61 -15.44 7.90
C GLN A 529 -25.42 -16.95 8.19
N LEU A 530 -24.51 -17.30 9.09
CA LEU A 530 -24.32 -18.69 9.56
C LEU A 530 -25.57 -19.20 10.29
N PHE A 531 -26.16 -18.39 11.15
CA PHE A 531 -27.43 -18.71 11.83
C PHE A 531 -28.55 -18.99 10.82
N GLU A 532 -28.73 -18.11 9.84
CA GLU A 532 -29.72 -18.30 8.77
C GLU A 532 -29.47 -19.60 8.00
N SER A 533 -28.21 -19.90 7.66
CA SER A 533 -27.82 -21.11 6.94
C SER A 533 -28.10 -22.39 7.74
N VAL A 534 -27.88 -22.35 9.06
CA VAL A 534 -28.24 -23.46 9.97
C VAL A 534 -29.76 -23.65 10.00
N LEU A 535 -30.54 -22.57 10.05
CA LEU A 535 -32.00 -22.65 10.04
C LEU A 535 -32.52 -23.27 8.74
N GLN A 536 -32.04 -22.80 7.59
CA GLN A 536 -32.44 -23.31 6.27
C GLN A 536 -32.08 -24.79 6.10
N ALA A 537 -30.85 -25.19 6.46
CA ALA A 537 -30.43 -26.59 6.36
C ALA A 537 -31.26 -27.52 7.25
N THR A 538 -31.67 -27.04 8.43
CA THR A 538 -32.49 -27.79 9.38
C THR A 538 -33.94 -27.93 8.92
N GLN A 539 -34.47 -26.95 8.18
CA GLN A 539 -35.79 -27.05 7.56
C GLN A 539 -35.82 -28.09 6.44
N GLU A 540 -34.71 -28.27 5.71
CA GLU A 540 -34.64 -29.21 4.60
C GLU A 540 -34.27 -30.65 5.02
N ILE A 541 -33.40 -30.80 6.02
CA ILE A 541 -32.83 -32.10 6.41
C ILE A 541 -33.06 -32.41 7.88
N GLU A 542 -33.84 -33.46 8.17
CA GLU A 542 -34.21 -33.81 9.55
C GLU A 542 -33.46 -35.00 10.17
N PHE A 543 -32.82 -35.86 9.37
CA PHE A 543 -32.40 -37.19 9.86
C PHE A 543 -30.93 -37.55 9.68
N LYS A 544 -30.18 -36.90 8.78
CA LYS A 544 -28.81 -37.33 8.45
C LYS A 544 -27.82 -36.17 8.47
N ILE A 545 -26.89 -36.19 9.43
CA ILE A 545 -25.86 -35.16 9.58
C ILE A 545 -25.04 -34.96 8.30
N SER A 546 -24.74 -36.04 7.56
CA SER A 546 -23.91 -35.92 6.37
C SER A 546 -24.56 -35.09 5.27
N THR A 547 -25.87 -35.27 5.08
CA THR A 547 -26.66 -34.52 4.09
C THR A 547 -26.95 -33.12 4.62
N TRP A 548 -27.19 -32.98 5.93
CA TRP A 548 -27.38 -31.69 6.57
C TRP A 548 -26.14 -30.79 6.41
N ILE A 549 -24.93 -31.32 6.58
CA ILE A 549 -23.68 -30.58 6.37
C ILE A 549 -23.54 -30.13 4.91
N ASP A 550 -23.88 -30.98 3.93
CA ASP A 550 -23.84 -30.60 2.52
C ASP A 550 -24.82 -29.45 2.22
N THR A 551 -26.03 -29.52 2.78
CA THR A 551 -27.05 -28.46 2.66
C THR A 551 -26.66 -27.17 3.39
N PHE A 552 -26.09 -27.28 4.59
CA PHE A 552 -25.60 -26.13 5.37
C PHE A 552 -24.48 -25.39 4.63
N VAL A 553 -23.49 -26.13 4.10
CA VAL A 553 -22.41 -25.54 3.32
C VAL A 553 -22.96 -24.87 2.08
N LYS A 554 -23.94 -25.47 1.39
CA LYS A 554 -24.62 -24.87 0.25
C LYS A 554 -25.30 -23.54 0.61
N HIS A 555 -26.13 -23.50 1.65
CA HIS A 555 -26.82 -22.27 2.07
C HIS A 555 -25.87 -21.16 2.53
N SER A 556 -24.83 -21.51 3.30
CA SER A 556 -23.79 -20.55 3.69
C SER A 556 -23.11 -19.92 2.48
N ASN A 557 -22.86 -20.75 1.46
CA ASN A 557 -22.25 -20.33 0.22
C ASN A 557 -23.19 -19.46 -0.63
N ASP A 558 -24.47 -19.80 -0.73
CA ASP A 558 -25.48 -19.04 -1.48
C ASP A 558 -25.75 -17.65 -0.85
N SER A 559 -25.65 -17.53 0.48
CA SER A 559 -25.80 -16.25 1.21
C SER A 559 -24.69 -15.21 0.96
N LYS A 560 -23.63 -15.60 0.24
CA LYS A 560 -22.43 -14.78 -0.03
C LYS A 560 -21.69 -14.25 1.21
N GLY A 561 -21.90 -14.88 2.37
CA GLY A 561 -21.24 -14.53 3.63
C GLY A 561 -19.86 -15.15 3.78
N LEU A 562 -19.82 -16.40 4.23
CA LEU A 562 -18.58 -17.11 4.54
C LEU A 562 -18.30 -18.21 3.49
N PRO A 563 -17.15 -18.16 2.79
CA PRO A 563 -16.73 -19.24 1.90
C PRO A 563 -16.47 -20.53 2.69
N LEU A 564 -17.35 -21.53 2.51
CA LEU A 564 -17.23 -22.83 3.17
C LEU A 564 -16.95 -23.93 2.15
N SER A 565 -16.03 -24.83 2.51
CA SER A 565 -15.77 -26.07 1.77
C SER A 565 -16.30 -27.28 2.54
N ILE A 566 -16.90 -28.24 1.84
CA ILE A 566 -17.35 -29.51 2.45
C ILE A 566 -16.17 -30.25 3.11
N ALA A 567 -14.95 -30.12 2.57
CA ALA A 567 -13.76 -30.76 3.12
C ALA A 567 -13.43 -30.33 4.55
N ALA A 568 -13.80 -29.09 4.93
CA ALA A 568 -13.59 -28.60 6.29
C ALA A 568 -14.43 -29.35 7.34
N PHE A 569 -15.50 -30.04 6.91
CA PHE A 569 -16.44 -30.73 7.79
C PHE A 569 -16.37 -32.26 7.66
N THR A 570 -15.34 -32.83 7.00
CA THR A 570 -15.22 -34.28 6.83
C THR A 570 -15.26 -35.05 8.17
N HIS A 571 -14.62 -34.52 9.21
CA HIS A 571 -14.63 -35.10 10.56
C HIS A 571 -15.96 -35.03 11.30
N VAL A 572 -16.89 -34.19 10.82
CA VAL A 572 -18.28 -34.09 11.32
C VAL A 572 -19.18 -35.01 10.49
N LYS A 573 -19.04 -34.93 9.17
CA LYS A 573 -19.84 -35.65 8.17
C LYS A 573 -19.79 -37.17 8.33
N ASN A 574 -18.64 -37.70 8.72
CA ASN A 574 -18.41 -39.15 8.84
C ASN A 574 -18.83 -39.73 10.21
N ARG A 575 -19.44 -38.93 11.10
CA ARG A 575 -19.87 -39.39 12.42
C ARG A 575 -21.28 -39.95 12.41
N ASN A 576 -21.51 -40.93 13.28
CA ASN A 576 -22.82 -41.54 13.48
C ASN A 576 -23.65 -40.74 14.50
N VAL A 577 -24.08 -39.55 14.10
CA VAL A 577 -24.99 -38.72 14.92
C VAL A 577 -26.40 -39.27 14.80
N ILE A 578 -26.92 -39.80 15.91
CA ILE A 578 -28.23 -40.47 15.99
C ILE A 578 -29.36 -39.43 16.10
N ASP A 579 -29.14 -38.37 16.88
CA ASP A 579 -30.12 -37.31 17.10
C ASP A 579 -29.64 -35.98 16.48
N LEU A 580 -30.02 -35.76 15.21
CA LEU A 580 -29.70 -34.53 14.51
C LEU A 580 -30.41 -33.31 15.13
N LYS A 581 -31.61 -33.48 15.70
CA LYS A 581 -32.36 -32.38 16.31
C LYS A 581 -31.64 -31.86 17.55
N ASN A 582 -31.15 -32.77 18.40
CA ASN A 582 -30.33 -32.40 19.55
C ASN A 582 -29.03 -31.70 19.12
N PHE A 583 -28.31 -32.26 18.14
CA PHE A 583 -27.09 -31.64 17.58
C PHE A 583 -27.34 -30.20 17.13
N VAL A 584 -28.41 -29.96 16.35
CA VAL A 584 -28.74 -28.63 15.84
C VAL A 584 -29.14 -27.68 16.97
N SER A 585 -29.88 -28.15 17.97
CA SER A 585 -30.25 -27.33 19.13
C SER A 585 -29.02 -26.83 19.87
N MET A 586 -28.09 -27.74 20.19
CA MET A 586 -26.81 -27.39 20.83
C MET A 586 -25.94 -26.50 19.94
N LEU A 587 -25.96 -26.70 18.62
CA LEU A 587 -25.23 -25.86 17.68
C LEU A 587 -25.71 -24.40 17.68
N LYS A 588 -27.03 -24.18 17.74
CA LYS A 588 -27.58 -22.80 17.80
C LYS A 588 -27.12 -22.05 19.04
N GLU A 589 -27.08 -22.73 20.19
CA GLU A 589 -26.55 -22.15 21.43
C GLU A 589 -25.05 -21.83 21.28
N GLN A 590 -24.26 -22.78 20.78
CA GLN A 590 -22.82 -22.60 20.61
C GLN A 590 -22.43 -21.54 19.58
N LEU A 591 -23.23 -21.30 18.53
CA LEU A 591 -22.93 -20.25 17.55
C LEU A 591 -22.88 -18.86 18.21
N SER A 592 -23.70 -18.62 19.24
CA SER A 592 -23.69 -17.36 19.99
C SER A 592 -22.42 -17.22 20.84
N GLU A 593 -21.99 -18.31 21.48
CA GLU A 593 -20.73 -18.34 22.24
C GLU A 593 -19.53 -18.15 21.32
N MET A 594 -19.52 -18.84 20.18
CA MET A 594 -18.46 -18.73 19.17
C MET A 594 -18.32 -17.32 18.62
N GLU A 595 -19.42 -16.59 18.42
CA GLU A 595 -19.35 -15.19 18.00
C GLU A 595 -18.56 -14.37 19.01
N ASN A 596 -18.89 -14.49 20.31
CA ASN A 596 -18.21 -13.79 21.38
C ASN A 596 -16.73 -14.21 21.50
N ASP A 597 -16.44 -15.50 21.41
CA ASP A 597 -15.06 -16.01 21.47
C ASP A 597 -14.20 -15.46 20.33
N VAL A 598 -14.76 -15.37 19.12
CA VAL A 598 -14.06 -14.77 17.98
C VAL A 598 -13.88 -13.27 18.20
N LEU A 599 -14.90 -12.56 18.68
CA LEU A 599 -14.80 -11.13 19.00
C LEU A 599 -13.69 -10.85 20.02
N ASP A 600 -13.61 -11.63 21.09
CA ASP A 600 -12.60 -11.46 22.15
C ASP A 600 -11.18 -11.68 21.63
N ARG A 601 -10.96 -12.69 20.77
CA ARG A 601 -9.67 -12.89 20.11
C ARG A 601 -9.21 -11.71 19.26
N PHE A 602 -10.15 -10.99 18.64
CA PHE A 602 -9.84 -9.77 17.90
C PHE A 602 -9.65 -8.57 18.83
N ARG A 603 -10.39 -8.48 19.95
CA ARG A 603 -10.18 -7.43 20.98
C ARG A 603 -8.81 -7.48 21.63
N GLU A 604 -8.27 -8.67 21.81
CA GLU A 604 -6.93 -8.88 22.38
C GLU A 604 -5.78 -8.51 21.42
N GLN A 605 -6.08 -8.20 20.16
CA GLN A 605 -5.05 -7.86 19.18
C GLN A 605 -4.54 -6.43 19.35
N THR A 606 -3.24 -6.28 19.18
CA THR A 606 -2.52 -5.00 19.14
C THR A 606 -1.78 -4.86 17.80
N ALA A 607 -1.25 -3.67 17.52
CA ALA A 607 -0.41 -3.43 16.35
C ALA A 607 0.79 -4.42 16.23
N ASN A 608 1.27 -4.95 17.35
CA ASN A 608 2.41 -5.86 17.38
C ASN A 608 2.01 -7.35 17.31
N THR A 609 0.78 -7.70 17.69
CA THR A 609 0.31 -9.10 17.70
C THR A 609 -0.51 -9.44 16.46
N PHE A 610 -1.24 -8.47 15.90
CA PHE A 610 -2.03 -8.69 14.70
C PHE A 610 -1.13 -8.89 13.49
N LYS A 611 -1.29 -10.02 12.82
CA LYS A 611 -0.52 -10.36 11.62
C LYS A 611 -1.34 -10.00 10.39
N TRP A 612 -0.97 -8.88 9.76
CA TRP A 612 -1.56 -8.45 8.51
C TRP A 612 -1.27 -9.49 7.40
N LYS A 613 -2.33 -10.02 6.76
CA LYS A 613 -2.16 -10.79 5.50
C LYS A 613 -1.55 -9.90 4.40
N THR A 614 -2.01 -8.65 4.36
CA THR A 614 -1.44 -7.56 3.56
C THR A 614 -1.53 -6.30 4.40
N HIS A 615 -0.40 -5.61 4.62
CA HIS A 615 -0.42 -4.37 5.40
C HIS A 615 -1.09 -3.24 4.58
N PRO A 616 -2.04 -2.47 5.14
CA PRO A 616 -2.81 -1.51 4.36
C PRO A 616 -2.00 -0.29 3.87
N VAL A 617 -0.85 0.02 4.50
CA VAL A 617 -0.06 1.23 4.22
C VAL A 617 0.33 1.41 2.76
N ILE A 618 0.77 0.35 2.07
CA ILE A 618 1.16 0.47 0.66
C ILE A 618 -0.04 0.86 -0.19
N SER A 619 -1.20 0.23 0.07
CA SER A 619 -2.44 0.54 -0.62
C SER A 619 -2.94 1.95 -0.28
N ILE A 620 -2.79 2.40 0.97
CA ILE A 620 -3.08 3.78 1.39
C ILE A 620 -2.16 4.77 0.64
N MET A 621 -0.85 4.51 0.57
CA MET A 621 0.13 5.35 -0.11
C MET A 621 -0.15 5.46 -1.61
N ASN A 622 -0.51 4.35 -2.26
CA ASN A 622 -0.90 4.37 -3.68
C ASN A 622 -2.14 5.23 -3.92
N LYS A 623 -3.12 5.23 -3.00
CA LYS A 623 -4.34 6.04 -3.12
C LYS A 623 -4.14 7.52 -2.79
N ILE A 624 -3.30 7.83 -1.80
CA ILE A 624 -3.16 9.20 -1.29
C ILE A 624 -1.99 9.94 -1.93
N TRP A 625 -0.82 9.30 -2.04
CA TRP A 625 0.43 10.00 -2.40
C TRP A 625 0.67 10.08 -3.91
N GLY A 626 0.48 8.99 -4.65
CA GLY A 626 0.65 8.96 -6.10
C GLY A 626 2.06 9.26 -6.59
N CYS A 627 2.23 10.35 -7.36
CA CYS A 627 3.50 10.77 -7.95
C CYS A 627 4.57 11.02 -6.88
N SER A 628 5.74 10.39 -7.00
CA SER A 628 6.86 10.58 -6.08
C SER A 628 7.88 11.62 -6.56
N ALA A 629 7.64 12.25 -7.72
CA ALA A 629 8.53 13.29 -8.24
C ALA A 629 8.61 14.49 -7.30
N VAL A 630 9.76 15.16 -7.27
CA VAL A 630 10.03 16.35 -6.46
C VAL A 630 10.62 17.45 -7.33
N CYS A 631 10.29 18.70 -7.04
CA CYS A 631 10.79 19.86 -7.77
C CYS A 631 12.32 19.83 -7.82
N MET A 632 12.89 20.06 -9.00
CA MET A 632 14.33 20.03 -9.22
C MET A 632 15.08 21.06 -8.37
N PHE A 633 14.48 22.24 -8.14
CA PHE A 633 15.11 23.35 -7.43
C PHE A 633 14.90 23.26 -5.92
N CYS A 634 13.64 23.23 -5.52
CA CYS A 634 13.31 23.31 -4.11
C CYS A 634 13.08 21.96 -3.45
N LYS A 635 12.92 20.85 -4.20
CA LYS A 635 12.62 19.48 -3.70
C LYS A 635 11.25 19.32 -3.03
N GLU A 636 10.32 20.25 -3.24
CA GLU A 636 8.90 20.06 -2.84
C GLU A 636 8.26 18.93 -3.67
N PRO A 637 7.41 18.06 -3.08
CA PRO A 637 6.76 16.99 -3.83
C PRO A 637 5.77 17.50 -4.90
N CYS A 638 5.67 16.73 -5.99
CA CYS A 638 4.62 16.87 -6.99
C CYS A 638 3.25 16.73 -6.32
N MET A 639 2.29 17.58 -6.68
CA MET A 639 0.95 17.56 -6.13
C MET A 639 0.05 16.44 -6.69
N ASN A 640 0.41 15.87 -7.85
CA ASN A 640 -0.42 14.90 -8.54
C ASN A 640 -0.45 13.55 -7.81
N THR A 641 -1.66 13.01 -7.69
CA THR A 641 -1.91 11.68 -7.10
C THR A 641 -1.90 10.55 -8.14
N ASP A 642 -1.79 10.87 -9.43
CA ASP A 642 -1.46 9.88 -10.46
C ASP A 642 0.06 9.66 -10.51
N LYS A 643 0.53 8.45 -10.76
CA LYS A 643 1.95 8.20 -11.05
C LYS A 643 2.30 8.50 -12.50
N ASP A 644 1.34 8.36 -13.41
CA ASP A 644 1.57 8.43 -14.86
C ASP A 644 1.07 9.74 -15.49
N HIS A 645 0.70 10.74 -14.67
CA HIS A 645 0.10 12.00 -15.16
C HIS A 645 0.89 12.70 -16.29
N VAL A 646 2.22 12.55 -16.33
CA VAL A 646 3.06 13.13 -17.38
C VAL A 646 2.81 12.48 -18.74
N LYS A 647 2.57 11.15 -18.77
CA LYS A 647 2.22 10.44 -20.01
C LYS A 647 0.87 10.89 -20.56
N ASP A 648 -0.02 11.35 -19.68
CA ASP A 648 -1.32 11.91 -20.03
C ASP A 648 -1.26 13.38 -20.44
N GLY A 649 -0.06 13.96 -20.57
CA GLY A 649 0.16 15.34 -20.98
C GLY A 649 0.04 16.36 -19.85
N HIS A 650 -0.07 15.93 -18.59
CA HIS A 650 -0.11 16.83 -17.43
C HIS A 650 1.29 16.95 -16.80
N PRO A 651 1.89 18.14 -16.75
CA PRO A 651 3.23 18.30 -16.18
C PRO A 651 3.24 18.14 -14.65
N HIS A 652 4.42 17.89 -14.09
CA HIS A 652 4.68 17.98 -12.66
C HIS A 652 4.48 19.41 -12.18
N LYS A 653 3.66 19.56 -11.15
CA LYS A 653 3.39 20.82 -10.46
C LYS A 653 3.58 20.61 -8.96
N CYS A 654 3.96 21.64 -8.23
CA CYS A 654 3.93 21.64 -6.78
C CYS A 654 2.79 22.51 -6.30
N LEU A 655 2.19 22.13 -5.16
CA LEU A 655 1.13 22.93 -4.56
C LEU A 655 1.64 24.27 -4.03
N GLN A 656 2.82 24.22 -3.44
CA GLN A 656 3.57 25.35 -2.94
C GLN A 656 5.03 25.13 -3.36
N HIS A 657 5.86 26.13 -3.17
CA HIS A 657 7.30 25.96 -3.27
C HIS A 657 7.96 26.31 -1.93
N ARG A 658 9.21 25.87 -1.77
CA ARG A 658 10.06 26.20 -0.61
C ARG A 658 11.30 26.98 -1.08
N PRO A 659 11.98 27.74 -0.20
CA PRO A 659 13.25 28.35 -0.54
C PRO A 659 14.20 27.30 -1.12
N GLU A 660 14.88 27.62 -2.22
CA GLU A 660 15.68 26.65 -2.96
C GLU A 660 16.84 26.07 -2.12
N GLY A 661 17.34 26.84 -1.16
CA GLY A 661 18.33 26.41 -0.18
C GLY A 661 17.84 25.28 0.74
N VAL A 662 16.53 25.08 0.92
CA VAL A 662 16.01 23.88 1.61
C VAL A 662 16.36 22.62 0.81
N GLY A 663 16.27 22.71 -0.53
CA GLY A 663 16.64 21.65 -1.47
C GLY A 663 18.15 21.51 -1.69
N GLY A 664 18.97 22.37 -1.07
CA GLY A 664 20.43 22.36 -1.17
C GLY A 664 21.02 23.29 -2.24
N MET A 665 20.20 24.15 -2.86
CA MET A 665 20.71 25.12 -3.83
C MET A 665 21.51 26.23 -3.12
N MET A 666 22.66 26.57 -3.68
CA MET A 666 23.56 27.60 -3.17
C MET A 666 24.00 28.56 -4.27
N ARG A 667 24.29 29.80 -3.91
CA ARG A 667 24.76 30.84 -4.82
C ARG A 667 26.20 30.51 -5.26
N VAL A 668 26.42 30.41 -6.57
CA VAL A 668 27.72 30.02 -7.16
C VAL A 668 28.89 30.89 -6.68
N LYS A 669 28.65 32.18 -6.41
CA LYS A 669 29.72 33.14 -6.07
C LYS A 669 30.23 33.04 -4.63
N ASN A 670 29.37 32.69 -3.68
CA ASN A 670 29.66 32.81 -2.24
C ASN A 670 29.13 31.64 -1.42
N GLU A 671 28.63 30.58 -2.09
CA GLU A 671 28.17 29.32 -1.49
C GLU A 671 27.05 29.48 -0.45
N LYS A 672 26.41 30.66 -0.37
CA LYS A 672 25.27 30.91 0.51
C LYS A 672 24.06 30.14 0.04
N LEU A 673 23.29 29.56 0.97
CA LEU A 673 21.99 28.97 0.66
C LEU A 673 21.09 29.98 -0.06
N VAL A 674 20.39 29.54 -1.10
CA VAL A 674 19.47 30.39 -1.86
C VAL A 674 18.17 30.56 -1.07
N GLU A 675 17.88 31.80 -0.67
CA GLU A 675 16.64 32.19 0.00
C GLU A 675 15.46 32.33 -0.97
N ASP A 676 15.74 32.54 -2.26
CA ASP A 676 14.73 32.71 -3.30
C ASP A 676 13.85 31.45 -3.44
N PHE A 677 12.57 31.66 -3.76
CA PHE A 677 11.67 30.57 -4.12
C PHE A 677 11.66 30.36 -5.63
N CYS A 678 11.61 29.10 -6.09
CA CYS A 678 11.73 28.82 -7.51
C CYS A 678 10.61 29.41 -8.38
N ASN A 679 9.40 29.67 -7.83
CA ASN A 679 8.33 30.37 -8.54
C ASN A 679 8.62 31.86 -8.79
N HIS A 680 9.53 32.47 -8.03
CA HIS A 680 10.05 33.82 -8.32
C HIS A 680 11.28 33.74 -9.22
N SER A 681 12.14 32.75 -9.00
CA SER A 681 13.34 32.55 -9.81
C SER A 681 13.01 32.34 -11.29
N VAL A 682 11.97 31.57 -11.62
CA VAL A 682 11.55 31.30 -13.02
C VAL A 682 11.03 32.53 -13.79
N ASP A 683 10.69 33.62 -13.10
CA ASP A 683 10.30 34.89 -13.75
C ASP A 683 11.47 35.90 -13.82
N SER A 684 12.67 35.48 -13.39
CA SER A 684 13.84 36.34 -13.33
C SER A 684 14.89 35.98 -14.40
N ASP A 685 15.81 36.92 -14.63
CA ASP A 685 17.04 36.69 -15.40
C ASP A 685 18.14 36.01 -14.56
N ALA A 686 17.79 35.42 -13.41
CA ALA A 686 18.73 34.66 -12.62
C ALA A 686 19.15 33.37 -13.34
N SER A 687 20.38 32.95 -13.07
CA SER A 687 20.91 31.67 -13.52
C SER A 687 20.90 30.66 -12.38
N TYR A 688 20.55 29.42 -12.67
CA TYR A 688 20.80 28.29 -11.80
C TYR A 688 21.94 27.43 -12.33
N GLN A 689 22.48 26.58 -11.47
CA GLN A 689 23.37 25.51 -11.88
C GLN A 689 22.66 24.19 -11.59
N ASN A 690 22.45 23.37 -12.63
CA ASN A 690 21.84 22.06 -12.41
C ASN A 690 22.83 21.09 -11.78
N VAL A 691 22.35 19.89 -11.42
CA VAL A 691 23.16 18.80 -10.82
C VAL A 691 24.34 18.36 -11.71
N ARG A 692 24.35 18.75 -12.98
CA ARG A 692 25.42 18.48 -13.96
C ARG A 692 26.42 19.62 -14.07
N GLY A 693 26.30 20.63 -13.22
CA GLY A 693 27.14 21.83 -13.26
C GLY A 693 26.83 22.76 -14.43
N LYS A 694 25.81 22.48 -15.25
CA LYS A 694 25.43 23.31 -16.40
C LYS A 694 24.63 24.52 -15.89
N SER A 695 25.09 25.70 -16.27
CA SER A 695 24.33 26.92 -16.01
C SER A 695 23.13 27.00 -16.96
N GLY A 696 21.95 27.15 -16.37
CA GLY A 696 20.71 27.45 -17.06
C GLY A 696 20.16 28.79 -16.61
N GLN A 697 19.32 29.42 -17.43
CA GLN A 697 18.53 30.57 -17.02
C GLN A 697 17.22 30.05 -16.45
N TYR A 698 16.78 30.54 -15.28
CA TYR A 698 15.55 30.04 -14.67
C TYR A 698 14.34 30.21 -15.58
N LYS A 699 14.20 31.33 -16.30
CA LYS A 699 13.14 31.53 -17.31
C LYS A 699 13.11 30.51 -18.44
N ASP A 700 14.21 29.80 -18.67
CA ASP A 700 14.37 28.78 -19.70
C ASP A 700 14.41 27.36 -19.12
N TYR A 701 14.02 27.16 -17.86
CA TYR A 701 14.19 25.87 -17.16
C TYR A 701 13.54 24.68 -17.90
N LYS A 702 12.46 24.91 -18.65
CA LYS A 702 11.79 23.87 -19.46
C LYS A 702 12.71 23.23 -20.52
N LYS A 703 13.83 23.86 -20.90
CA LYS A 703 14.83 23.26 -21.79
C LYS A 703 15.54 22.07 -21.14
N ASP A 704 15.75 22.14 -19.83
CA ASP A 704 16.41 21.10 -19.04
C ASP A 704 15.41 20.24 -18.27
N PHE A 705 14.16 20.70 -18.07
CA PHE A 705 13.11 20.01 -17.35
C PHE A 705 11.73 20.18 -18.02
N PRO A 706 11.50 19.54 -19.18
CA PRO A 706 10.29 19.77 -20.00
C PRO A 706 9.00 19.32 -19.32
N ASP A 707 9.08 18.31 -18.44
CA ASP A 707 7.92 17.72 -17.77
C ASP A 707 7.46 18.52 -16.54
N TRP A 708 8.09 19.66 -16.24
CA TRP A 708 7.79 20.47 -15.07
C TRP A 708 7.15 21.81 -15.43
N GLU A 709 6.14 22.19 -14.66
CA GLU A 709 5.49 23.49 -14.75
C GLU A 709 5.55 24.20 -13.39
N ILE A 710 6.28 25.31 -13.35
CA ILE A 710 6.40 26.19 -12.18
C ILE A 710 5.70 27.49 -12.55
N ALA A 711 4.56 27.75 -11.91
CA ALA A 711 3.80 28.97 -12.14
C ALA A 711 4.56 30.18 -11.59
N PRO A 712 4.86 31.21 -12.42
CA PRO A 712 5.57 32.40 -11.97
C PRO A 712 4.72 33.24 -11.01
N ASN A 713 5.37 33.96 -10.09
CA ASN A 713 4.76 35.00 -9.25
C ASN A 713 3.57 34.56 -8.35
N SER A 714 3.55 33.31 -7.90
CA SER A 714 2.62 32.87 -6.86
C SER A 714 3.03 33.31 -5.44
N ASP A 715 2.08 33.31 -4.51
CA ASP A 715 2.33 33.60 -3.10
C ASP A 715 3.37 32.64 -2.50
N VAL A 716 4.30 33.18 -1.71
CA VAL A 716 5.31 32.39 -0.99
C VAL A 716 4.73 31.73 0.26
N SER A 717 5.14 30.50 0.52
CA SER A 717 4.68 29.74 1.68
C SER A 717 5.23 30.33 2.98
N LYS A 718 4.37 30.93 3.81
CA LYS A 718 4.76 31.44 5.14
C LYS A 718 5.32 30.34 6.04
N TYR A 719 4.81 29.10 5.89
CA TYR A 719 5.37 27.95 6.57
C TYR A 719 6.86 27.76 6.23
N TRP A 720 7.19 27.76 4.94
CA TRP A 720 8.57 27.54 4.52
C TRP A 720 9.48 28.73 4.81
N ILE A 721 8.95 29.96 4.84
CA ILE A 721 9.69 31.14 5.34
C ILE A 721 10.08 30.95 6.81
N TRP A 722 9.10 30.64 7.67
CA TRP A 722 9.35 30.39 9.10
C TRP A 722 10.36 29.25 9.29
N PHE A 723 10.15 28.13 8.58
CA PHE A 723 11.04 26.98 8.63
C PHE A 723 12.48 27.35 8.27
N PHE A 724 12.67 28.06 7.15
CA PHE A 724 14.00 28.45 6.67
C PHE A 724 14.71 29.37 7.67
N CYS A 725 14.00 30.34 8.26
CA CYS A 725 14.56 31.22 9.28
C CYS A 725 14.96 30.45 10.55
N LYS A 726 14.10 29.54 11.00
CA LYS A 726 14.31 28.73 12.21
C LYS A 726 15.50 27.79 12.06
N PHE A 727 15.66 27.14 10.90
CA PHE A 727 16.60 26.04 10.69
C PHE A 727 17.77 26.36 9.74
N LYS A 728 18.01 27.63 9.38
CA LYS A 728 19.11 28.04 8.48
C LYS A 728 20.50 27.54 8.88
N LYS A 729 20.80 27.43 10.18
CA LYS A 729 22.09 26.91 10.67
C LYS A 729 22.25 25.41 10.43
N GLN A 730 21.18 24.65 10.64
CA GLN A 730 21.16 23.20 10.41
C GLN A 730 21.12 22.87 8.92
N LEU A 731 20.40 23.66 8.11
CA LEU A 731 20.43 23.53 6.64
C LEU A 731 21.83 23.81 6.08
N ARG A 732 22.53 24.82 6.63
CA ARG A 732 23.92 25.12 6.30
C ARG A 732 24.82 23.91 6.55
N GLU A 733 24.66 23.25 7.69
CA GLU A 733 25.44 22.05 8.06
C GLU A 733 25.08 20.83 7.20
N MET A 734 23.79 20.61 6.94
CA MET A 734 23.30 19.53 6.06
C MET A 734 23.88 19.62 4.65
N HIS A 735 23.94 20.83 4.09
CA HIS A 735 24.32 21.08 2.69
C HIS A 735 25.77 21.54 2.51
N TYR A 736 26.54 21.67 3.59
CA TYR A 736 27.91 22.22 3.58
C TYR A 736 27.98 23.58 2.86
N ALA A 737 27.05 24.47 3.20
CA ALA A 737 26.88 25.78 2.56
C ALA A 737 27.28 26.92 3.51
N GLU A 738 27.19 28.17 3.04
CA GLU A 738 27.23 29.37 3.87
C GLU A 738 25.82 29.85 4.26
N LEU A 739 25.72 30.69 5.30
CA LEU A 739 24.43 31.20 5.76
C LEU A 739 23.74 32.08 4.69
N PRO A 740 22.41 31.95 4.52
CA PRO A 740 21.63 32.76 3.59
C PRO A 740 21.47 34.22 4.06
N ASP A 741 21.26 35.13 3.11
CA ASP A 741 20.94 36.55 3.36
C ASP A 741 19.43 36.76 3.46
N VAL A 742 18.83 36.24 4.54
CA VAL A 742 17.37 36.23 4.70
C VAL A 742 16.80 37.64 4.92
N PRO A 743 15.68 38.02 4.27
CA PRO A 743 15.01 39.30 4.51
C PRO A 743 14.58 39.48 5.97
N VAL A 744 14.74 40.70 6.50
CA VAL A 744 14.48 41.01 7.93
C VAL A 744 13.03 40.72 8.35
N ASN A 745 12.06 40.91 7.45
CA ASN A 745 10.64 40.66 7.71
C ASN A 745 10.28 39.17 7.76
N TRP A 746 11.18 38.25 7.40
CA TRP A 746 10.91 36.81 7.51
C TRP A 746 11.04 36.31 8.95
N ASP A 747 11.93 36.91 9.74
CA ASP A 747 12.14 36.56 11.15
C ASP A 747 10.93 36.90 12.04
N SER A 748 9.96 37.70 11.55
CA SER A 748 8.74 38.04 12.30
C SER A 748 7.60 37.03 12.15
N ILE A 749 7.70 36.04 11.28
CA ILE A 749 6.64 35.03 11.11
C ILE A 749 6.68 34.05 12.28
N SER A 750 5.60 33.96 13.04
CA SER A 750 5.49 33.00 14.15
C SER A 750 5.16 31.59 13.67
N MET A 751 5.46 30.57 14.48
CA MET A 751 5.05 29.18 14.22
C MET A 751 3.52 29.05 14.06
N HIS A 752 2.75 29.83 14.83
CA HIS A 752 1.30 29.80 14.75
C HIS A 752 0.80 30.31 13.39
N GLU A 753 1.34 31.44 12.91
CA GLU A 753 1.02 31.97 11.57
C GLU A 753 1.49 31.04 10.45
N ALA A 754 2.67 30.41 10.61
CA ALA A 754 3.20 29.41 9.70
C ALA A 754 2.25 28.21 9.56
N ILE A 755 1.80 27.63 10.68
CA ILE A 755 0.84 26.52 10.67
C ILE A 755 -0.52 26.95 10.11
N TYR A 756 -1.01 28.14 10.47
CA TYR A 756 -2.28 28.68 9.96
C TYR A 756 -2.23 28.89 8.44
N SER A 757 -1.07 29.23 7.88
CA SER A 757 -0.91 29.44 6.44
C SER A 757 -1.04 28.17 5.59
N LEU A 758 -0.99 26.98 6.19
CA LEU A 758 -1.18 25.71 5.48
C LEU A 758 -2.64 25.45 5.08
N GLY A 759 -3.55 26.38 5.40
CA GLY A 759 -4.98 26.34 5.06
C GLY A 759 -5.87 25.86 6.19
#